data_AF-A0A960UYD6-F1
#
_entry.id   AF-A0A960UYD6-F1
#
_cell.length_a   1.000
_cell.length_b   1.000
_cell.length_c   1.000
_cell.angle_alpha   90.00
_cell.angle_beta   90.00
_cell.angle_gamma   90.00
#
_symmetry.space_group_name_H-M   'P 1'
#
loop_
_entity.id
_entity.type
_entity.pdbx_description
1 polymer ?
#
loop_
_entity_poly.entity_id
_entity_poly.type
_entity_poly.pdbx_seq_one_letter_code
_entity_poly.pdbx_strand_id
1 'polypeptide(L)'
;MKSSVARNHPKGSAKKRSVRYTLYGLLIILLLSGVYYVYTHVPFFDRRMLPDSLVEFKDGRYDYRIPLDPESPWPKFRANALQTGQSPLKPRTSEESGRKPWVYRTGKGIFSSAVVDKEGTVYIGSADHYFYALRVDGSVKWKVRTGEVIDSAALLDDKGRVYVGSGDAHVYSIDRESGEVLWKSRAHTVEEVETEFGLKTYNVDWFEGNVGMLPDGTLIAPNDNYLVYALDRETGERKELYFGNELMWSLPAVNPETGRMFSGSQFVAFQNVYAWDTGTGEKIWLSGGLGSNAASPLLTSSSEDGALVLGGYDGIVRAYSQDNGKELWKFGTRDHIYASPAQQRDGTIIQASADGSVYALNPENGEMIWQYDTLEPIRSSPAIDGNGVIYVGSGEGKLFAINPDGTLRWAYQCITEVRNDLNGSPGLGYEGVYIAGESGEIFFVPYDYPLSPAGRKDPRSIQGPGEILPDEGVFLVWTGRFGGLQPEPPEEIDANEPIVLRIFVREKGDTILSSFDEDSLEISFAGDVKPEGKPLVALAANQRFLSLIPQETWSGPEGGELVVTLKGDYLLNHSRIGLKFYGGDSGGTFEKTFRFRIPPRPARAEQAATLPYRIPKKDGDPATALEFSRLAAPNPTMLPSWNQIGFDSLHYLAGFVESSGNKAILWVIPGKLDSETGRTVVQPALEDRFVLEMDYDGGLISLHNYNPFILTFIGSWDMPFGKYRISTKADPKTGEIQRKAALNAMVLGDDLEFYGKFLKIMGLTDFWTGHMWVYGGMNAGYWNTGIVSAPDPAEVGTVSFRLEDGLVVADIKGGKFKKGEHVFGLLLVDASTGRPVQAKYARGIEVLGDESGHITSVKLPVSQEMPAEVRAYYMVDTYPAARGVLKAN
;
A
#
# COMPACT_ATOMS: atom_id res chain seq x y z
N MET A 1 -11.66 -33.96 94.57
CA MET A 1 -11.49 -32.85 95.54
C MET A 1 -10.12 -32.21 95.30
N LYS A 2 -10.06 -30.88 95.15
CA LYS A 2 -8.87 -30.02 94.91
C LYS A 2 -8.20 -30.18 93.53
N SER A 3 -7.63 -29.19 92.86
CA SER A 3 -7.71 -27.73 92.81
C SER A 3 -6.65 -27.36 91.75
N SER A 4 -6.99 -26.66 90.67
CA SER A 4 -5.97 -26.07 89.78
C SER A 4 -6.24 -24.60 89.54
N VAL A 5 -5.23 -23.82 89.90
CA VAL A 5 -5.13 -22.37 89.81
C VAL A 5 -5.22 -21.88 88.37
N ALA A 6 -6.05 -20.86 88.14
CA ALA A 6 -6.15 -20.13 86.89
C ALA A 6 -4.98 -19.13 86.74
N ARG A 7 -4.37 -19.09 85.55
CA ARG A 7 -3.56 -17.95 85.07
C ARG A 7 -4.35 -17.20 84.02
N ASN A 8 -4.55 -15.89 84.25
CA ASN A 8 -5.07 -14.95 83.26
C ASN A 8 -3.93 -14.49 82.33
N HIS A 9 -4.18 -14.51 81.01
CA HIS A 9 -3.44 -13.72 80.02
C HIS A 9 -4.38 -12.68 79.38
N PRO A 10 -3.96 -11.42 79.19
CA PRO A 10 -4.82 -10.38 78.62
C PRO A 10 -4.83 -10.45 77.08
N LYS A 11 -5.95 -10.90 76.49
CA LYS A 11 -6.23 -10.78 75.04
C LYS A 11 -6.89 -9.43 74.75
N GLY A 12 -6.10 -8.38 74.53
CA GLY A 12 -6.64 -7.05 74.19
C GLY A 12 -5.79 -6.18 73.26
N SER A 13 -4.48 -6.39 73.13
CA SER A 13 -3.59 -5.47 72.39
C SER A 13 -3.15 -5.95 71.00
N ALA A 14 -3.26 -7.25 70.69
CA ALA A 14 -2.71 -7.81 69.45
C ALA A 14 -3.55 -7.46 68.20
N LYS A 15 -4.88 -7.43 68.33
CA LYS A 15 -5.80 -7.24 67.18
C LYS A 15 -5.74 -5.81 66.62
N LYS A 16 -5.61 -4.78 67.47
CA LYS A 16 -5.45 -3.37 67.03
C LYS A 16 -4.07 -3.08 66.44
N ARG A 17 -3.01 -3.78 66.87
CA ARG A 17 -1.66 -3.67 66.29
C ARG A 17 -1.60 -4.30 64.90
N SER A 18 -2.19 -5.48 64.71
CA SER A 18 -2.25 -6.17 63.41
C SER A 18 -2.92 -5.32 62.33
N VAL A 19 -4.08 -4.70 62.62
CA VAL A 19 -4.78 -3.84 61.65
C VAL A 19 -3.95 -2.61 61.28
N ARG A 20 -3.22 -2.00 62.23
CA ARG A 20 -2.32 -0.87 61.94
C ARG A 20 -1.15 -1.28 61.04
N TYR A 21 -0.51 -2.41 61.30
CA TYR A 21 0.60 -2.88 60.45
C TYR A 21 0.14 -3.27 59.05
N THR A 22 -1.06 -3.85 58.90
CA THR A 22 -1.66 -4.10 57.58
C THR A 22 -1.98 -2.79 56.86
N LEU A 23 -2.50 -1.78 57.56
CA LEU A 23 -2.77 -0.46 56.98
C LEU A 23 -1.47 0.22 56.54
N TYR A 24 -0.42 0.18 57.36
CA TYR A 24 0.90 0.71 56.99
C TYR A 24 1.52 -0.04 55.81
N GLY A 25 1.38 -1.38 55.76
CA GLY A 25 1.83 -2.18 54.62
C GLY A 25 1.11 -1.81 53.32
N LEU A 26 -0.22 -1.65 53.36
CA LEU A 26 -1.01 -1.17 52.22
C LEU A 26 -0.63 0.26 51.82
N LEU A 27 -0.40 1.15 52.79
CA LEU A 27 0.01 2.53 52.50
C LEU A 27 1.40 2.55 51.86
N ILE A 28 2.35 1.75 52.34
CA ILE A 28 3.69 1.60 51.75
C ILE A 28 3.59 1.01 50.35
N ILE A 29 2.75 0.00 50.12
CA ILE A 29 2.54 -0.56 48.77
C ILE A 29 1.95 0.50 47.85
N LEU A 30 0.94 1.25 48.28
CA LEU A 30 0.35 2.34 47.49
C LEU A 30 1.36 3.45 47.20
N LEU A 31 2.22 3.78 48.17
CA LEU A 31 3.24 4.81 48.02
C LEU A 31 4.38 4.33 47.11
N LEU A 32 4.83 3.08 47.25
CA LEU A 32 5.80 2.46 46.34
C LEU A 32 5.23 2.27 44.94
N SER A 33 3.94 1.92 44.82
CA SER A 33 3.25 1.81 43.53
C SER A 33 3.04 3.18 42.91
N GLY A 34 2.76 4.21 43.72
CA GLY A 34 2.64 5.60 43.28
C GLY A 34 3.99 6.16 42.84
N VAL A 35 5.07 5.91 43.59
CA VAL A 35 6.44 6.28 43.22
C VAL A 35 6.89 5.50 41.98
N TYR A 36 6.60 4.20 41.91
CA TYR A 36 6.87 3.39 40.73
C TYR A 36 6.10 3.91 39.53
N TYR A 37 4.80 4.17 39.66
CA TYR A 37 3.96 4.76 38.63
C TYR A 37 4.53 6.11 38.19
N VAL A 38 4.83 7.00 39.13
CA VAL A 38 5.40 8.32 38.86
C VAL A 38 6.75 8.19 38.15
N TYR A 39 7.68 7.36 38.63
CA TYR A 39 8.97 7.08 37.99
C TYR A 39 8.82 6.50 36.57
N THR A 40 7.87 5.57 36.39
CA THR A 40 7.62 4.91 35.10
C THR A 40 6.79 5.76 34.12
N HIS A 41 5.97 6.70 34.58
CA HIS A 41 5.00 7.42 33.74
C HIS A 41 5.20 8.94 33.69
N VAL A 42 5.97 9.54 34.60
CA VAL A 42 6.30 10.98 34.56
C VAL A 42 7.70 11.14 33.95
N PRO A 43 7.88 11.92 32.88
CA PRO A 43 9.20 12.26 32.37
C PRO A 43 9.86 13.24 33.36
N PHE A 44 10.87 12.78 34.09
CA PHE A 44 11.50 13.55 35.18
C PHE A 44 12.66 14.45 34.75
N PHE A 45 13.00 14.47 33.46
CA PHE A 45 14.20 15.15 32.97
C PHE A 45 13.91 15.91 31.68
N ASP A 46 14.49 17.10 31.56
CA ASP A 46 14.62 17.82 30.29
C ASP A 46 15.34 16.90 29.31
N ARG A 47 14.62 16.43 28.29
CA ARG A 47 15.20 15.61 27.22
C ARG A 47 15.89 16.53 26.22
N ARG A 48 16.92 16.03 25.54
CA ARG A 48 17.58 16.78 24.46
C ARG A 48 16.91 16.46 23.15
N MET A 49 15.86 17.20 22.83
CA MET A 49 15.15 17.05 21.55
C MET A 49 15.62 18.01 20.48
N LEU A 50 16.52 18.94 20.82
CA LEU A 50 17.23 19.75 19.84
C LEU A 50 18.40 18.96 19.22
N PRO A 51 18.68 19.13 17.92
CA PRO A 51 19.83 18.53 17.29
C PRO A 51 21.13 19.09 17.89
N ASP A 52 21.94 18.22 18.50
CA ASP A 52 23.18 18.61 19.23
C ASP A 52 24.25 19.24 18.31
N SER A 53 24.23 18.92 17.01
CA SER A 53 24.96 19.62 15.96
C SER A 53 24.46 19.15 14.59
N LEU A 54 23.88 20.08 13.84
CA LEU A 54 23.53 19.85 12.43
C LEU A 54 24.79 19.41 11.68
N VAL A 55 24.64 18.60 10.64
CA VAL A 55 25.74 18.35 9.69
C VAL A 55 26.32 19.72 9.29
N GLU A 56 27.61 19.92 9.53
CA GLU A 56 28.30 21.14 9.17
C GLU A 56 28.89 20.99 7.77
N PHE A 57 28.78 22.04 6.96
CA PHE A 57 29.50 22.14 5.69
C PHE A 57 30.63 23.15 5.83
N LYS A 58 31.87 22.66 5.89
CA LYS A 58 33.08 23.47 6.11
C LYS A 58 34.19 23.01 5.17
N ASP A 59 34.91 23.98 4.60
CA ASP A 59 36.04 23.72 3.70
C ASP A 59 35.67 22.80 2.51
N GLY A 60 34.44 22.91 2.01
CA GLY A 60 33.91 22.12 0.91
C GLY A 60 33.48 20.70 1.28
N ARG A 61 33.40 20.37 2.58
CA ARG A 61 33.11 19.03 3.07
C ARG A 61 32.01 19.03 4.15
N TYR A 62 31.18 18.01 4.13
CA TYR A 62 30.17 17.68 5.13
C TYR A 62 30.80 16.79 6.22
N ASP A 63 30.50 17.07 7.49
CA ASP A 63 30.82 16.17 8.59
C ASP A 63 29.60 15.34 8.99
N TYR A 64 29.57 14.10 8.51
CA TYR A 64 28.50 13.15 8.80
C TYR A 64 28.72 12.34 10.08
N ARG A 65 29.89 12.43 10.73
CA ARG A 65 30.33 11.61 11.87
C ARG A 65 30.37 10.09 11.64
N ILE A 66 30.09 9.65 10.42
CA ILE A 66 30.23 8.31 9.88
C ILE A 66 30.88 8.43 8.49
N PRO A 67 31.56 7.40 7.96
CA PRO A 67 32.41 7.52 6.77
C PRO A 67 31.62 7.52 5.44
N LEU A 68 30.65 8.41 5.33
CA LEU A 68 29.91 8.74 4.11
C LEU A 68 30.73 9.67 3.22
N ASP A 69 30.36 9.77 1.93
CA ASP A 69 30.97 10.72 1.01
C ASP A 69 30.87 12.17 1.57
N PRO A 70 32.00 12.78 1.94
CA PRO A 70 32.00 14.09 2.59
C PRO A 70 31.74 15.23 1.60
N GLU A 71 31.65 15.02 0.30
CA GLU A 71 31.33 16.09 -0.67
C GLU A 71 29.89 15.98 -1.18
N SER A 72 29.24 14.85 -0.95
CA SER A 72 27.87 14.59 -1.37
C SER A 72 26.89 15.36 -0.47
N PRO A 73 25.95 16.17 -1.01
CA PRO A 73 24.93 16.85 -0.21
C PRO A 73 23.86 15.90 0.35
N TRP A 74 23.71 14.70 -0.26
CA TRP A 74 22.68 13.72 0.09
C TRP A 74 23.16 12.28 -0.14
N PRO A 75 24.12 11.78 0.69
CA PRO A 75 24.86 10.54 0.43
C PRO A 75 24.09 9.24 0.75
N LYS A 76 22.94 9.33 1.42
CA LYS A 76 22.11 8.18 1.80
C LYS A 76 20.68 8.61 2.05
N PHE A 77 19.77 7.64 2.15
CA PHE A 77 18.43 7.87 2.66
C PHE A 77 18.47 8.59 4.02
N ARG A 78 17.64 9.63 4.20
CA ARG A 78 17.63 10.52 5.39
C ARG A 78 18.91 11.32 5.65
N ALA A 79 19.77 11.47 4.65
CA ALA A 79 20.95 12.35 4.58
C ALA A 79 22.14 12.07 5.51
N ASN A 80 21.93 11.75 6.79
CA ASN A 80 23.01 11.70 7.79
C ASN A 80 22.84 10.54 8.79
N ALA A 81 23.77 10.45 9.76
CA ALA A 81 23.83 9.38 10.77
C ALA A 81 22.57 9.31 11.64
N LEU A 82 22.08 10.46 12.10
CA LEU A 82 20.88 10.57 12.95
C LEU A 82 19.58 10.48 12.16
N GLN A 83 19.66 10.36 10.83
CA GLN A 83 18.52 10.27 9.92
C GLN A 83 17.57 11.47 9.96
N THR A 84 18.11 12.69 10.16
CA THR A 84 17.27 13.90 10.30
C THR A 84 16.50 14.29 9.04
N GLY A 85 16.84 13.71 7.88
CA GLY A 85 16.25 14.11 6.60
C GLY A 85 16.54 15.56 6.25
N GLN A 86 17.63 16.11 6.80
CA GLN A 86 18.02 17.50 6.64
C GLN A 86 19.48 17.60 6.19
N SER A 87 19.72 18.51 5.25
CA SER A 87 21.05 18.85 4.74
C SER A 87 21.32 20.34 4.95
N PRO A 88 22.54 20.76 5.32
CA PRO A 88 22.89 22.17 5.41
C PRO A 88 23.07 22.83 4.03
N LEU A 89 22.91 22.06 2.95
CA LEU A 89 22.96 22.50 1.57
C LEU A 89 22.16 23.79 1.37
N LYS A 90 22.81 24.83 0.83
CA LYS A 90 22.11 26.03 0.37
C LYS A 90 21.73 25.85 -1.11
N PRO A 91 20.43 25.80 -1.44
CA PRO A 91 19.94 25.75 -2.82
C PRO A 91 20.55 26.85 -3.69
N ARG A 92 21.02 26.48 -4.89
CA ARG A 92 21.25 27.44 -5.98
C ARG A 92 19.92 27.75 -6.66
N THR A 93 19.75 29.00 -7.09
CA THR A 93 18.59 29.40 -7.89
C THR A 93 18.63 28.76 -9.28
N SER A 94 17.48 28.63 -9.93
CA SER A 94 17.35 28.16 -11.31
C SER A 94 18.05 29.10 -12.29
N GLU A 95 18.13 30.40 -11.98
CA GLU A 95 18.91 31.37 -12.76
C GLU A 95 20.42 31.14 -12.62
N GLU A 96 20.91 30.91 -11.40
CA GLU A 96 22.34 30.62 -11.16
C GLU A 96 22.77 29.28 -11.76
N SER A 97 21.92 28.25 -11.69
CA SER A 97 22.23 26.92 -12.24
C SER A 97 22.05 26.86 -13.76
N GLY A 98 21.17 27.69 -14.33
CA GLY A 98 20.79 27.62 -15.75
C GLY A 98 20.06 26.33 -16.14
N ARG A 99 19.66 25.50 -15.17
CA ARG A 99 19.02 24.20 -15.40
C ARG A 99 17.51 24.32 -15.57
N LYS A 100 16.94 23.32 -16.25
CA LYS A 100 15.50 23.14 -16.41
C LYS A 100 15.09 21.77 -15.90
N PRO A 101 13.81 21.56 -15.54
CA PRO A 101 13.34 20.23 -15.20
C PRO A 101 13.56 19.25 -16.35
N TRP A 102 13.91 18.01 -15.99
CA TRP A 102 14.03 16.90 -16.94
C TRP A 102 13.44 15.63 -16.35
N VAL A 103 13.20 14.65 -17.23
CA VAL A 103 12.69 13.32 -16.87
C VAL A 103 13.50 12.24 -17.60
N TYR A 104 13.77 11.13 -16.90
CA TYR A 104 14.31 9.89 -17.48
C TYR A 104 13.38 8.73 -17.13
N ARG A 105 13.03 7.88 -18.09
CA ARG A 105 12.12 6.75 -17.89
C ARG A 105 12.84 5.40 -17.95
N THR A 106 12.67 4.61 -16.89
CA THR A 106 13.14 3.22 -16.76
C THR A 106 12.10 2.24 -17.32
N GLY A 107 12.40 0.93 -17.30
CA GLY A 107 11.52 -0.09 -17.86
C GLY A 107 10.27 -0.41 -17.02
N LYS A 108 10.30 -0.13 -15.72
CA LYS A 108 9.23 -0.42 -14.73
C LYS A 108 9.27 0.62 -13.60
N GLY A 109 8.32 0.53 -12.65
CA GLY A 109 8.19 1.47 -11.53
C GLY A 109 9.43 1.59 -10.64
N ILE A 110 9.55 2.72 -9.95
CA ILE A 110 10.64 3.01 -9.01
C ILE A 110 10.03 3.23 -7.63
N PHE A 111 10.57 2.49 -6.66
CA PHE A 111 10.19 2.56 -5.25
C PHE A 111 11.34 3.10 -4.36
N SER A 112 12.58 2.97 -4.84
CA SER A 112 13.77 3.48 -4.16
C SER A 112 13.84 5.02 -4.10
N SER A 113 14.51 5.53 -3.06
CA SER A 113 14.73 6.96 -2.87
C SER A 113 16.03 7.45 -3.51
N ALA A 114 16.02 8.68 -4.02
CA ALA A 114 17.17 9.25 -4.72
C ALA A 114 18.33 9.60 -3.76
N VAL A 115 19.55 9.29 -4.20
CA VAL A 115 20.81 9.66 -3.53
C VAL A 115 21.68 10.40 -4.54
N VAL A 116 22.35 11.47 -4.09
CA VAL A 116 22.94 12.45 -5.01
C VAL A 116 24.35 12.85 -4.57
N ASP A 117 25.33 12.70 -5.47
CA ASP A 117 26.72 13.09 -5.21
C ASP A 117 26.99 14.59 -5.52
N LYS A 118 28.26 15.00 -5.35
CA LYS A 118 28.68 16.39 -5.54
C LYS A 118 28.58 16.88 -6.99
N GLU A 119 28.69 15.99 -7.97
CA GLU A 119 28.51 16.28 -9.39
C GLU A 119 27.04 16.41 -9.79
N GLY A 120 26.11 16.04 -8.90
CA GLY A 120 24.69 15.94 -9.20
C GLY A 120 24.34 14.64 -9.93
N THR A 121 25.17 13.61 -9.84
CA THR A 121 24.80 12.26 -10.28
C THR A 121 23.77 11.70 -9.30
N VAL A 122 22.61 11.27 -9.80
CA VAL A 122 21.59 10.59 -9.02
C VAL A 122 21.73 9.08 -9.16
N TYR A 123 21.71 8.37 -8.03
CA TYR A 123 21.77 6.92 -7.91
C TYR A 123 20.41 6.39 -7.46
N ILE A 124 19.81 5.48 -8.24
CA ILE A 124 18.45 5.02 -7.99
C ILE A 124 18.17 3.63 -8.59
N GLY A 125 17.45 2.80 -7.84
CA GLY A 125 17.03 1.45 -8.23
C GLY A 125 15.64 1.40 -8.85
N SER A 126 15.43 0.50 -9.82
CA SER A 126 14.14 0.30 -10.49
C SER A 126 13.67 -1.14 -10.40
N ALA A 127 12.35 -1.33 -10.48
CA ALA A 127 11.72 -2.62 -10.62
C ALA A 127 12.00 -3.30 -11.97
N ASP A 128 12.74 -2.67 -12.88
CA ASP A 128 13.21 -3.26 -14.14
C ASP A 128 14.52 -4.07 -14.00
N HIS A 129 14.96 -4.28 -12.75
CA HIS A 129 16.16 -5.02 -12.36
C HIS A 129 17.45 -4.27 -12.73
N TYR A 130 17.39 -2.96 -12.93
CA TYR A 130 18.57 -2.11 -13.08
C TYR A 130 18.69 -1.07 -11.97
N PHE A 131 19.92 -0.92 -11.48
CA PHE A 131 20.36 0.20 -10.67
C PHE A 131 21.06 1.23 -11.56
N TYR A 132 20.59 2.47 -11.54
CA TYR A 132 20.99 3.53 -12.46
C TYR A 132 21.84 4.58 -11.75
N ALA A 133 22.87 5.08 -12.44
CA ALA A 133 23.50 6.35 -12.16
C ALA A 133 23.23 7.30 -13.33
N LEU A 134 22.53 8.41 -13.08
CA LEU A 134 22.25 9.44 -14.09
C LEU A 134 23.00 10.71 -13.76
N ARG A 135 23.64 11.33 -14.74
CA ARG A 135 24.28 12.63 -14.59
C ARG A 135 23.24 13.71 -14.32
N VAL A 136 23.69 14.88 -13.86
CA VAL A 136 22.86 16.06 -13.59
C VAL A 136 22.02 16.54 -14.80
N ASP A 137 22.37 16.16 -16.02
CA ASP A 137 21.60 16.45 -17.24
C ASP A 137 20.57 15.36 -17.62
N GLY A 138 20.44 14.32 -16.80
CA GLY A 138 19.54 13.17 -17.01
C GLY A 138 20.12 12.07 -17.89
N SER A 139 21.34 12.22 -18.43
CA SER A 139 21.99 11.18 -19.22
C SER A 139 22.51 10.04 -18.35
N VAL A 140 22.40 8.80 -18.81
CA VAL A 140 22.92 7.62 -18.09
C VAL A 140 24.44 7.71 -18.00
N LYS A 141 25.00 7.71 -16.78
CA LYS A 141 26.43 7.54 -16.49
C LYS A 141 26.80 6.07 -16.67
N TRP A 142 26.09 5.19 -15.98
CA TRP A 142 26.15 3.75 -16.09
C TRP A 142 24.86 3.14 -15.51
N LYS A 143 24.64 1.84 -15.74
CA LYS A 143 23.61 1.06 -15.05
C LYS A 143 24.09 -0.37 -14.81
N VAL A 144 23.69 -0.96 -13.69
CA VAL A 144 24.04 -2.32 -13.27
C VAL A 144 22.77 -3.16 -13.20
N ARG A 145 22.81 -4.40 -13.71
CA ARG A 145 21.67 -5.32 -13.66
C ARG A 145 21.77 -6.23 -12.44
N THR A 146 20.69 -6.34 -11.66
CA THR A 146 20.50 -7.30 -10.56
C THR A 146 19.62 -8.47 -11.00
N GLY A 147 19.43 -9.46 -10.13
CA GLY A 147 18.54 -10.59 -10.39
C GLY A 147 17.06 -10.21 -10.32
N GLU A 148 16.71 -9.27 -9.45
CA GLU A 148 15.34 -8.86 -9.08
C GLU A 148 15.26 -7.35 -8.83
N VAL A 149 14.07 -6.86 -8.46
CA VAL A 149 13.78 -5.47 -8.07
C VAL A 149 14.84 -4.85 -7.15
N ILE A 150 15.11 -3.55 -7.34
CA ILE A 150 15.88 -2.72 -6.42
C ILE A 150 14.94 -1.67 -5.79
N ASP A 151 14.49 -1.94 -4.56
CA ASP A 151 13.71 -1.00 -3.74
C ASP A 151 14.59 -0.20 -2.76
N SER A 152 15.74 -0.77 -2.38
CA SER A 152 16.69 -0.14 -1.47
C SER A 152 17.28 1.16 -2.05
N ALA A 153 17.29 2.24 -1.26
CA ALA A 153 18.08 3.44 -1.57
C ALA A 153 19.57 3.19 -1.39
N ALA A 154 20.38 3.89 -2.19
CA ALA A 154 21.82 3.75 -2.16
C ALA A 154 22.49 4.35 -0.90
N LEU A 155 23.75 4.00 -0.67
CA LEU A 155 24.65 4.67 0.26
C LEU A 155 25.99 4.97 -0.42
N LEU A 156 26.46 6.21 -0.35
CA LEU A 156 27.76 6.66 -0.86
C LEU A 156 28.76 6.78 0.28
N ASP A 157 29.94 6.16 0.15
CA ASP A 157 31.00 6.25 1.15
C ASP A 157 32.15 7.20 0.79
N ASP A 158 33.04 7.39 1.76
CA ASP A 158 34.26 8.21 1.64
C ASP A 158 35.37 7.60 0.77
N LYS A 159 35.14 6.41 0.18
CA LYS A 159 36.09 5.67 -0.67
C LYS A 159 35.65 5.58 -2.13
N GLY A 160 34.55 6.25 -2.50
CA GLY A 160 34.04 6.26 -3.87
C GLY A 160 33.26 5.00 -4.24
N ARG A 161 32.60 4.35 -3.26
CA ARG A 161 31.74 3.20 -3.48
C ARG A 161 30.27 3.55 -3.27
N VAL A 162 29.42 2.80 -3.96
CA VAL A 162 27.97 2.82 -3.82
C VAL A 162 27.52 1.46 -3.31
N TYR A 163 26.68 1.44 -2.27
CA TYR A 163 26.09 0.22 -1.72
C TYR A 163 24.59 0.22 -1.90
N VAL A 164 24.02 -0.93 -2.26
CA VAL A 164 22.57 -1.08 -2.49
C VAL A 164 22.13 -2.53 -2.28
N GLY A 165 20.96 -2.71 -1.67
CA GLY A 165 20.29 -4.02 -1.55
C GLY A 165 19.34 -4.30 -2.71
N SER A 166 19.12 -5.58 -3.04
CA SER A 166 18.15 -6.01 -4.05
C SER A 166 17.28 -7.16 -3.54
N GLY A 167 16.10 -7.32 -4.15
CA GLY A 167 15.23 -8.47 -3.98
C GLY A 167 15.84 -9.78 -4.48
N ASP A 168 17.05 -9.77 -5.06
CA ASP A 168 17.75 -11.00 -5.45
C ASP A 168 18.55 -11.62 -4.30
N ALA A 169 18.25 -11.19 -3.06
CA ALA A 169 18.91 -11.58 -1.83
C ALA A 169 20.39 -11.17 -1.74
N HIS A 170 20.82 -10.12 -2.44
CA HIS A 170 22.18 -9.58 -2.32
C HIS A 170 22.25 -8.09 -1.94
N VAL A 171 23.31 -7.76 -1.18
CA VAL A 171 23.87 -6.41 -1.10
C VAL A 171 25.03 -6.30 -2.08
N TYR A 172 25.05 -5.23 -2.86
CA TYR A 172 26.07 -4.93 -3.84
C TYR A 172 26.99 -3.81 -3.37
N SER A 173 28.28 -3.91 -3.69
CA SER A 173 29.20 -2.76 -3.70
C SER A 173 29.65 -2.49 -5.11
N ILE A 174 29.53 -1.23 -5.51
CA ILE A 174 29.73 -0.77 -6.89
C ILE A 174 30.72 0.39 -6.86
N ASP A 175 31.70 0.38 -7.75
CA ASP A 175 32.57 1.52 -7.99
C ASP A 175 31.76 2.69 -8.56
N ARG A 176 31.77 3.84 -7.87
CA ARG A 176 30.90 4.97 -8.19
C ARG A 176 31.17 5.58 -9.57
N GLU A 177 32.41 5.51 -10.04
CA GLU A 177 32.79 6.13 -11.31
C GLU A 177 32.50 5.24 -12.51
N SER A 178 32.86 3.97 -12.45
CA SER A 178 32.75 3.02 -13.55
C SER A 178 31.44 2.23 -13.58
N GLY A 179 30.78 2.05 -12.44
CA GLY A 179 29.65 1.13 -12.29
C GLY A 179 30.08 -0.34 -12.21
N GLU A 180 31.38 -0.64 -12.01
CA GLU A 180 31.87 -2.00 -11.80
C GLU A 180 31.39 -2.55 -10.46
N VAL A 181 30.78 -3.74 -10.45
CA VAL A 181 30.44 -4.45 -9.21
C VAL A 181 31.72 -5.01 -8.60
N LEU A 182 32.11 -4.47 -7.45
CA LEU A 182 33.32 -4.87 -6.72
C LEU A 182 33.12 -6.17 -5.95
N TRP A 183 31.97 -6.31 -5.28
CA TRP A 183 31.57 -7.52 -4.57
C TRP A 183 30.05 -7.57 -4.40
N LYS A 184 29.54 -8.76 -4.07
CA LYS A 184 28.16 -8.98 -3.63
C LYS A 184 28.13 -9.91 -2.42
N SER A 185 27.22 -9.65 -1.47
CA SER A 185 27.02 -10.45 -0.25
C SER A 185 25.60 -10.99 -0.22
N ARG A 186 25.44 -12.30 0.00
CA ARG A 186 24.13 -13.00 -0.03
C ARG A 186 23.51 -13.07 1.37
N ALA A 187 22.20 -12.89 1.44
CA ALA A 187 21.40 -13.23 2.63
C ALA A 187 21.27 -14.75 2.81
N HIS A 188 20.86 -15.17 4.01
CA HIS A 188 20.35 -16.52 4.24
C HIS A 188 18.99 -16.70 3.57
N THR A 189 18.71 -17.89 3.01
CA THR A 189 17.34 -18.25 2.62
C THR A 189 16.46 -18.42 3.87
N VAL A 190 15.14 -18.42 3.67
CA VAL A 190 14.15 -18.80 4.70
C VAL A 190 14.49 -20.16 5.35
N GLU A 191 14.88 -21.15 4.55
CA GLU A 191 15.23 -22.50 5.03
C GLU A 191 16.53 -22.51 5.86
N GLU A 192 17.52 -21.72 5.45
CA GLU A 192 18.78 -21.55 6.20
C GLU A 192 18.52 -20.86 7.54
N VAL A 193 17.66 -19.83 7.57
CA VAL A 193 17.31 -19.13 8.83
C VAL A 193 16.59 -20.06 9.81
N GLU A 194 15.65 -20.88 9.34
CA GLU A 194 14.96 -21.85 10.18
C GLU A 194 15.92 -22.92 10.70
N THR A 195 16.80 -23.43 9.85
CA THR A 195 17.75 -24.50 10.20
C THR A 195 18.84 -24.03 11.16
N GLU A 196 19.40 -22.84 10.95
CA GLU A 196 20.53 -22.33 11.71
C GLU A 196 20.12 -21.64 13.00
N PHE A 197 19.01 -20.89 12.99
CA PHE A 197 18.60 -20.04 14.11
C PHE A 197 17.30 -20.50 14.79
N GLY A 198 16.60 -21.51 14.23
CA GLY A 198 15.30 -21.94 14.75
C GLY A 198 14.22 -20.87 14.59
N LEU A 199 14.42 -19.92 13.68
CA LEU A 199 13.50 -18.82 13.41
C LEU A 199 12.67 -19.15 12.18
N LYS A 200 11.36 -19.32 12.38
CA LYS A 200 10.43 -19.58 11.29
C LYS A 200 9.98 -18.27 10.65
N THR A 201 10.45 -18.03 9.44
CA THR A 201 10.09 -16.86 8.61
C THR A 201 9.16 -17.28 7.46
N TYR A 202 8.29 -16.40 6.99
CA TYR A 202 7.20 -16.79 6.07
C TYR A 202 7.20 -16.09 4.70
N ASN A 203 8.14 -15.18 4.45
CA ASN A 203 8.09 -14.27 3.29
C ASN A 203 9.19 -14.57 2.26
N VAL A 204 10.30 -13.84 2.32
CA VAL A 204 11.39 -13.84 1.34
C VAL A 204 12.70 -13.41 2.02
N ASP A 205 13.83 -13.53 1.32
CA ASP A 205 15.17 -13.09 1.76
C ASP A 205 15.59 -11.77 1.07
N TRP A 206 14.63 -10.91 0.78
CA TRP A 206 14.84 -9.65 0.05
C TRP A 206 15.48 -8.57 0.93
N PHE A 207 16.37 -7.77 0.33
CA PHE A 207 16.85 -6.53 0.91
C PHE A 207 15.97 -5.35 0.46
N GLU A 208 14.75 -5.27 1.00
CA GLU A 208 13.84 -4.14 0.78
C GLU A 208 14.27 -2.89 1.56
N GLY A 209 14.84 -3.07 2.76
CA GLY A 209 15.33 -1.96 3.57
C GLY A 209 16.60 -1.29 3.01
N ASN A 210 16.85 -0.05 3.46
CA ASN A 210 18.00 0.73 3.00
C ASN A 210 19.29 0.31 3.72
N VAL A 211 20.44 0.43 3.04
CA VAL A 211 21.75 0.16 3.65
C VAL A 211 22.20 1.34 4.51
N GLY A 212 22.65 1.02 5.73
CA GLY A 212 23.22 1.95 6.71
C GLY A 212 24.72 1.72 6.93
N MET A 213 25.30 2.53 7.82
CA MET A 213 26.72 2.45 8.14
C MET A 213 26.99 2.84 9.59
N LEU A 214 27.85 2.07 10.25
CA LEU A 214 28.38 2.35 11.59
C LEU A 214 29.59 3.31 11.52
N PRO A 215 30.00 3.94 12.63
CA PRO A 215 31.16 4.85 12.67
C PRO A 215 32.49 4.23 12.21
N ASP A 216 32.66 2.92 12.36
CA ASP A 216 33.85 2.19 11.90
C ASP A 216 33.82 1.85 10.39
N GLY A 217 32.72 2.18 9.70
CA GLY A 217 32.48 1.87 8.29
C GLY A 217 31.84 0.50 8.03
N THR A 218 31.46 -0.25 9.06
CA THR A 218 30.67 -1.49 8.91
C THR A 218 29.30 -1.15 8.32
N LEU A 219 28.91 -1.87 7.27
CA LEU A 219 27.60 -1.71 6.63
C LEU A 219 26.53 -2.43 7.43
N ILE A 220 25.33 -1.84 7.50
CA ILE A 220 24.15 -2.44 8.14
C ILE A 220 23.09 -2.63 7.08
N ALA A 221 22.69 -3.87 6.83
CA ALA A 221 21.71 -4.22 5.80
C ALA A 221 20.56 -5.02 6.43
N PRO A 222 19.40 -4.39 6.67
CA PRO A 222 18.20 -5.08 7.17
C PRO A 222 17.57 -5.93 6.05
N ASN A 223 16.95 -7.06 6.40
CA ASN A 223 16.42 -8.02 5.44
C ASN A 223 15.07 -8.63 5.90
N ASP A 224 14.31 -9.12 4.94
CA ASP A 224 13.00 -9.74 5.13
C ASP A 224 13.03 -11.16 5.73
N ASN A 225 14.21 -11.74 5.90
CA ASN A 225 14.41 -12.96 6.69
C ASN A 225 14.61 -12.70 8.19
N TYR A 226 14.28 -11.49 8.66
CA TYR A 226 14.27 -11.04 10.07
C TYR A 226 15.68 -10.82 10.63
N LEU A 227 16.70 -10.84 9.78
CA LEU A 227 18.07 -10.58 10.15
C LEU A 227 18.51 -9.20 9.69
N VAL A 228 19.37 -8.56 10.48
CA VAL A 228 20.15 -7.40 10.08
C VAL A 228 21.60 -7.82 9.95
N TYR A 229 22.15 -7.63 8.77
CA TYR A 229 23.51 -8.05 8.44
C TYR A 229 24.49 -6.91 8.70
N ALA A 230 25.51 -7.17 9.51
CA ALA A 230 26.69 -6.32 9.58
C ALA A 230 27.74 -6.85 8.60
N LEU A 231 28.13 -6.03 7.61
CA LEU A 231 29.07 -6.43 6.56
C LEU A 231 30.33 -5.58 6.57
N ASP A 232 31.45 -6.22 6.28
CA ASP A 232 32.68 -5.50 5.95
C ASP A 232 32.51 -4.76 4.61
N ARG A 233 32.71 -3.44 4.63
CA ARG A 233 32.52 -2.62 3.42
C ARG A 233 33.55 -2.90 2.32
N GLU A 234 34.71 -3.43 2.67
CA GLU A 234 35.78 -3.71 1.71
C GLU A 234 35.52 -5.00 0.95
N THR A 235 35.12 -6.06 1.66
CA THR A 235 35.03 -7.43 1.14
C THR A 235 33.60 -7.95 0.97
N GLY A 236 32.62 -7.35 1.64
CA GLY A 236 31.25 -7.87 1.74
C GLY A 236 31.10 -9.05 2.72
N GLU A 237 32.17 -9.42 3.43
CA GLU A 237 32.13 -10.51 4.42
C GLU A 237 31.25 -10.15 5.61
N ARG A 238 30.49 -11.14 6.09
CA ARG A 238 29.60 -10.97 7.25
C ARG A 238 30.43 -10.89 8.53
N LYS A 239 30.20 -9.84 9.32
CA LYS A 239 30.84 -9.63 10.62
C LYS A 239 29.97 -10.13 11.78
N GLU A 240 28.70 -9.75 11.78
CA GLU A 240 27.75 -9.96 12.88
C GLU A 240 26.32 -10.03 12.31
N LEU A 241 25.40 -10.62 13.08
CA LEU A 241 23.97 -10.64 12.80
C LEU A 241 23.18 -10.09 13.98
N TYR A 242 22.21 -9.22 13.70
CA TYR A 242 21.23 -8.81 14.69
C TYR A 242 19.87 -9.42 14.34
N PHE A 243 19.18 -9.92 15.36
CA PHE A 243 17.87 -10.55 15.20
C PHE A 243 16.76 -9.52 15.35
N GLY A 244 16.13 -9.19 14.24
CA GLY A 244 14.83 -8.53 14.21
C GLY A 244 13.76 -9.41 14.85
N ASN A 245 12.66 -8.79 15.25
CA ASN A 245 11.47 -9.52 15.69
C ASN A 245 10.61 -10.00 14.50
N GLU A 246 10.85 -9.46 13.30
CA GLU A 246 10.10 -9.66 12.04
C GLU A 246 10.93 -9.04 10.89
N LEU A 247 10.33 -8.94 9.69
CA LEU A 247 10.70 -8.12 8.54
C LEU A 247 11.26 -6.77 9.00
N MET A 248 12.22 -6.29 8.20
CA MET A 248 12.87 -5.02 8.43
C MET A 248 13.03 -4.21 7.13
N TRP A 249 11.96 -3.49 6.76
CA TRP A 249 12.00 -2.51 5.67
C TRP A 249 12.67 -1.17 6.05
N SER A 250 12.82 -0.90 7.34
CA SER A 250 13.33 0.37 7.83
C SER A 250 14.86 0.37 7.88
N LEU A 251 15.49 1.54 7.63
CA LEU A 251 16.91 1.76 7.84
C LEU A 251 17.18 1.93 9.35
N PRO A 252 18.00 1.08 10.01
CA PRO A 252 18.35 1.30 11.40
C PRO A 252 19.08 2.64 11.61
N ALA A 253 18.68 3.40 12.63
CA ALA A 253 19.35 4.64 13.02
C ALA A 253 20.51 4.36 13.95
N VAL A 254 21.61 5.10 13.78
CA VAL A 254 22.84 4.88 14.54
C VAL A 254 23.19 6.17 15.26
N ASN A 255 23.36 6.07 16.57
CA ASN A 255 23.92 7.16 17.36
C ASN A 255 25.45 6.96 17.42
N PRO A 256 26.24 7.81 16.72
CA PRO A 256 27.68 7.63 16.60
C PRO A 256 28.43 7.90 17.92
N GLU A 257 27.85 8.65 18.85
CA GLU A 257 28.49 8.98 20.13
C GLU A 257 28.32 7.84 21.15
N THR A 258 27.16 7.19 21.14
CA THR A 258 26.85 6.11 22.11
C THR A 258 27.10 4.71 21.55
N GLY A 259 27.30 4.56 20.23
CA GLY A 259 27.44 3.25 19.58
C GLY A 259 26.14 2.43 19.60
N ARG A 260 24.98 3.09 19.76
CA ARG A 260 23.68 2.42 19.78
C ARG A 260 23.02 2.44 18.41
N MET A 261 22.46 1.31 18.02
CA MET A 261 21.63 1.17 16.82
C MET A 261 20.18 0.97 17.23
N PHE A 262 19.26 1.60 16.50
CA PHE A 262 17.83 1.53 16.77
C PHE A 262 17.06 1.17 15.51
N SER A 263 16.02 0.33 15.64
CA SER A 263 15.15 0.05 14.50
C SER A 263 13.70 -0.18 14.90
N GLY A 264 12.83 -0.08 13.89
CA GLY A 264 11.48 -0.60 13.93
C GLY A 264 11.33 -1.84 13.04
N SER A 265 10.53 -2.81 13.47
CA SER A 265 10.13 -3.97 12.66
C SER A 265 8.67 -3.89 12.23
N GLN A 266 8.29 -4.72 11.26
CA GLN A 266 6.91 -4.84 10.85
C GLN A 266 6.12 -5.90 11.66
N PHE A 267 4.79 -5.86 11.58
CA PHE A 267 3.80 -6.89 11.93
C PHE A 267 3.72 -7.44 13.37
N VAL A 268 4.66 -7.17 14.27
CA VAL A 268 4.54 -7.49 15.70
C VAL A 268 3.86 -6.36 16.45
N ALA A 269 2.74 -6.66 17.13
CA ALA A 269 2.11 -5.70 18.01
C ALA A 269 2.93 -5.53 19.32
N PHE A 270 3.12 -4.27 19.74
CA PHE A 270 3.65 -3.85 21.04
C PHE A 270 5.16 -4.06 21.29
N GLN A 271 5.86 -4.80 20.44
CA GLN A 271 7.30 -5.10 20.57
C GLN A 271 8.01 -4.96 19.23
N ASN A 272 7.94 -3.75 18.66
CA ASN A 272 8.36 -3.46 17.29
C ASN A 272 9.31 -2.26 17.18
N VAL A 273 9.86 -1.80 18.31
CA VAL A 273 10.91 -0.77 18.37
C VAL A 273 11.96 -1.20 19.39
N TYR A 274 13.23 -1.18 19.03
CA TYR A 274 14.28 -1.72 19.88
C TYR A 274 15.62 -1.03 19.65
N ALA A 275 16.53 -1.22 20.60
CA ALA A 275 17.90 -0.73 20.55
C ALA A 275 18.91 -1.86 20.79
N TRP A 276 20.06 -1.76 20.13
CA TRP A 276 21.22 -2.62 20.34
C TRP A 276 22.47 -1.80 20.64
N ASP A 277 23.37 -2.42 21.38
CA ASP A 277 24.76 -2.00 21.45
C ASP A 277 25.52 -2.60 20.27
N THR A 278 26.09 -1.76 19.42
CA THR A 278 26.79 -2.23 18.21
C THR A 278 28.17 -2.82 18.51
N GLY A 279 28.76 -2.51 19.66
CA GLY A 279 30.04 -3.05 20.09
C GLY A 279 29.94 -4.45 20.71
N THR A 280 28.82 -4.75 21.39
CA THR A 280 28.59 -6.06 22.03
C THR A 280 27.63 -6.96 21.27
N GLY A 281 26.78 -6.41 20.39
CA GLY A 281 25.69 -7.14 19.74
C GLY A 281 24.43 -7.30 20.60
N GLU A 282 24.45 -6.86 21.85
CA GLU A 282 23.36 -7.10 22.80
C GLU A 282 22.17 -6.15 22.59
N LYS A 283 20.95 -6.68 22.71
CA LYS A 283 19.71 -5.89 22.71
C LYS A 283 19.56 -5.18 24.06
N ILE A 284 19.53 -3.86 24.05
CA ILE A 284 19.49 -3.01 25.26
C ILE A 284 18.07 -2.92 25.80
N TRP A 285 17.11 -2.60 24.92
CA TRP A 285 15.70 -2.47 25.29
C TRP A 285 14.78 -2.81 24.12
N LEU A 286 13.53 -3.11 24.46
CA LEU A 286 12.45 -3.42 23.53
C LEU A 286 11.18 -2.69 23.98
N SER A 287 10.56 -1.98 23.06
CA SER A 287 9.36 -1.16 23.23
C SER A 287 8.48 -1.31 21.99
N GLY A 288 7.43 -0.52 21.88
CA GLY A 288 6.60 -0.47 20.68
C GLY A 288 5.16 -0.05 20.90
N GLY A 289 4.42 -0.06 19.80
CA GLY A 289 2.99 0.25 19.75
C GLY A 289 2.22 -0.78 18.95
N LEU A 290 0.92 -0.56 18.79
CA LEU A 290 0.11 -1.34 17.88
C LEU A 290 0.56 -1.06 16.43
N GLY A 291 0.56 -2.07 15.55
CA GLY A 291 0.84 -1.90 14.13
C GLY A 291 2.27 -2.23 13.71
N SER A 292 2.62 -1.85 12.49
CA SER A 292 3.92 -2.13 11.85
C SER A 292 4.67 -0.83 11.62
N ASN A 293 6.00 -0.85 11.73
CA ASN A 293 6.85 0.32 11.54
C ASN A 293 7.67 0.18 10.25
N ALA A 294 7.22 0.75 9.14
CA ALA A 294 8.00 0.84 7.90
C ALA A 294 8.90 2.09 7.85
N ALA A 295 8.47 3.17 8.52
CA ALA A 295 9.25 4.38 8.67
C ALA A 295 10.61 4.09 9.34
N SER A 296 11.66 4.70 8.81
CA SER A 296 12.99 4.66 9.43
C SER A 296 13.03 5.63 10.62
N PRO A 297 13.58 5.21 11.77
CA PRO A 297 13.63 6.05 12.96
C PRO A 297 14.54 7.26 12.75
N LEU A 298 14.10 8.39 13.29
CA LEU A 298 14.86 9.62 13.46
C LEU A 298 15.44 9.68 14.86
N LEU A 299 16.70 10.07 15.03
CA LEU A 299 17.25 10.44 16.33
C LEU A 299 17.28 11.96 16.47
N THR A 300 16.67 12.50 17.53
CA THR A 300 16.58 13.95 17.75
C THR A 300 17.92 14.58 18.10
N SER A 301 18.85 13.80 18.67
CA SER A 301 20.14 14.25 19.14
C SER A 301 21.10 13.05 19.31
N SER A 302 22.39 13.34 19.43
CA SER A 302 23.43 12.32 19.68
C SER A 302 23.64 12.04 21.17
N SER A 303 23.04 12.85 22.05
CA SER A 303 23.01 12.61 23.50
C SER A 303 22.32 11.28 23.85
N GLU A 304 22.80 10.61 24.89
CA GLU A 304 22.13 9.45 25.48
C GLU A 304 20.70 9.76 25.96
N ASP A 305 20.48 11.00 26.40
CA ASP A 305 19.17 11.52 26.80
C ASP A 305 18.33 12.07 25.63
N GLY A 306 18.72 11.77 24.39
CA GLY A 306 17.94 12.09 23.21
C GLY A 306 16.71 11.18 23.04
N ALA A 307 15.94 11.44 21.98
CA ALA A 307 14.81 10.59 21.60
C ALA A 307 14.99 9.97 20.22
N LEU A 308 14.26 8.88 20.03
CA LEU A 308 13.99 8.23 18.77
C LEU A 308 12.54 8.52 18.39
N VAL A 309 12.29 8.98 17.17
CA VAL A 309 10.96 9.30 16.65
C VAL A 309 10.67 8.48 15.40
N LEU A 310 9.48 7.87 15.34
CA LEU A 310 9.00 7.15 14.16
C LEU A 310 7.47 7.13 14.08
N GLY A 311 6.95 6.98 12.87
CA GLY A 311 5.53 6.73 12.60
C GLY A 311 5.24 5.26 12.39
N GLY A 312 4.03 4.84 12.78
CA GLY A 312 3.51 3.49 12.55
C GLY A 312 2.31 3.46 11.61
N TYR A 313 2.01 2.28 11.05
CA TYR A 313 0.82 2.06 10.22
C TYR A 313 -0.51 2.18 10.98
N ASP A 314 -0.45 2.27 12.30
CA ASP A 314 -1.61 2.56 13.14
C ASP A 314 -1.97 4.06 13.17
N GLY A 315 -1.24 4.86 12.39
CA GLY A 315 -1.45 6.30 12.24
C GLY A 315 -1.01 7.08 13.47
N ILE A 316 0.02 6.60 14.16
CA ILE A 316 0.56 7.23 15.37
C ILE A 316 2.06 7.48 15.18
N VAL A 317 2.48 8.73 15.39
CA VAL A 317 3.88 9.11 15.61
C VAL A 317 4.21 8.92 17.06
N ARG A 318 5.38 8.34 17.36
CA ARG A 318 5.83 8.10 18.73
C ARG A 318 7.25 8.58 18.92
N ALA A 319 7.51 9.15 20.08
CA ALA A 319 8.86 9.38 20.56
C ALA A 319 9.19 8.43 21.72
N TYR A 320 10.38 7.85 21.67
CA TYR A 320 10.93 6.96 22.69
C TYR A 320 12.26 7.49 23.19
N SER A 321 12.54 7.26 24.46
CA SER A 321 13.84 7.54 25.06
C SER A 321 14.94 6.68 24.46
N GLN A 322 16.07 7.26 24.04
CA GLN A 322 17.19 6.49 23.48
C GLN A 322 17.85 5.55 24.50
N ASP A 323 17.92 5.94 25.77
CA ASP A 323 18.55 5.19 26.85
C ASP A 323 17.77 3.94 27.28
N ASN A 324 16.44 4.03 27.34
CA ASN A 324 15.62 3.00 27.99
C ASN A 324 14.32 2.63 27.26
N GLY A 325 14.02 3.23 26.10
CA GLY A 325 12.87 2.87 25.28
C GLY A 325 11.51 3.31 25.84
N LYS A 326 11.46 4.14 26.89
CA LYS A 326 10.21 4.70 27.43
C LYS A 326 9.53 5.61 26.40
N GLU A 327 8.23 5.41 26.16
CA GLU A 327 7.40 6.34 25.36
C GLU A 327 7.36 7.70 26.05
N LEU A 328 7.78 8.74 25.35
CA LEU A 328 7.85 10.12 25.83
C LEU A 328 6.57 10.88 25.48
N TRP A 329 6.14 10.74 24.23
CA TRP A 329 4.88 11.29 23.72
C TRP A 329 4.42 10.52 22.47
N LYS A 330 3.17 10.76 22.08
CA LYS A 330 2.62 10.28 20.81
C LYS A 330 1.64 11.28 20.21
N PHE A 331 1.54 11.27 18.88
CA PHE A 331 0.62 12.10 18.10
C PHE A 331 -0.14 11.23 17.10
N GLY A 332 -1.44 11.45 16.95
CA GLY A 332 -2.29 10.63 16.08
C GLY A 332 -2.68 11.33 14.78
N THR A 333 -2.20 10.82 13.64
CA THR A 333 -2.62 11.21 12.29
C THR A 333 -3.94 10.54 11.91
N ARG A 334 -4.55 10.91 10.78
CA ARG A 334 -5.89 10.42 10.40
C ARG A 334 -5.85 9.14 9.55
N ASP A 335 -4.66 8.73 9.14
CA ASP A 335 -4.39 7.51 8.36
C ASP A 335 -2.97 7.00 8.68
N HIS A 336 -2.58 5.87 8.09
CA HIS A 336 -1.30 5.22 8.32
C HIS A 336 -0.09 6.11 7.95
N ILE A 337 1.04 5.84 8.59
CA ILE A 337 2.28 6.56 8.34
C ILE A 337 3.29 5.59 7.72
N TYR A 338 3.67 5.87 6.46
CA TYR A 338 4.75 5.19 5.76
C TYR A 338 6.05 6.02 5.79
N ALA A 339 5.91 7.34 5.66
CA ALA A 339 7.02 8.28 5.60
C ALA A 339 7.82 8.33 6.90
N SER A 340 9.14 8.44 6.79
CA SER A 340 10.05 8.66 7.92
C SER A 340 10.01 10.13 8.37
N PRO A 341 10.01 10.44 9.68
CA PRO A 341 10.00 11.82 10.19
C PRO A 341 11.32 12.55 9.88
N ALA A 342 11.24 13.85 9.62
CA ALA A 342 12.38 14.76 9.48
C ALA A 342 12.46 15.75 10.65
N GLN A 343 13.60 16.40 10.83
CA GLN A 343 13.80 17.40 11.88
C GLN A 343 14.33 18.73 11.34
N GLN A 344 13.65 19.82 11.68
CA GLN A 344 14.11 21.19 11.42
C GLN A 344 15.26 21.59 12.35
N ARG A 345 15.91 22.72 12.03
CA ARG A 345 17.03 23.25 12.85
C ARG A 345 16.65 23.64 14.27
N ASP A 346 15.40 24.04 14.46
CA ASP A 346 14.83 24.41 15.77
C ASP A 346 14.31 23.20 16.56
N GLY A 347 14.51 21.98 16.04
CA GLY A 347 14.03 20.74 16.63
C GLY A 347 12.65 20.30 16.15
N THR A 348 11.87 21.15 15.47
CA THR A 348 10.51 20.81 15.00
C THR A 348 10.51 19.52 14.18
N ILE A 349 9.64 18.58 14.54
CA ILE A 349 9.51 17.29 13.84
C ILE A 349 8.52 17.46 12.70
N ILE A 350 8.94 17.13 11.48
CA ILE A 350 8.10 17.13 10.29
C ILE A 350 7.72 15.69 9.95
N GLN A 351 6.42 15.42 9.96
CA GLN A 351 5.88 14.10 9.64
C GLN A 351 4.86 14.20 8.51
N ALA A 352 5.06 13.44 7.44
CA ALA A 352 4.05 13.26 6.40
C ALA A 352 3.20 11.99 6.65
N SER A 353 1.96 11.99 6.19
CA SER A 353 0.98 10.92 6.43
C SER A 353 0.18 10.58 5.18
N ALA A 354 -0.28 9.35 5.09
CA ALA A 354 -1.15 8.91 4.00
C ALA A 354 -2.55 9.55 4.03
N ASP A 355 -2.90 10.27 5.10
CA ASP A 355 -4.16 11.03 5.15
C ASP A 355 -4.19 12.23 4.19
N GLY A 356 -3.03 12.62 3.68
CA GLY A 356 -2.85 13.75 2.77
C GLY A 356 -2.18 14.96 3.39
N SER A 357 -1.58 14.82 4.58
CA SER A 357 -1.10 15.96 5.37
C SER A 357 0.37 15.86 5.77
N VAL A 358 1.00 17.02 5.85
CA VAL A 358 2.31 17.23 6.49
C VAL A 358 2.07 17.94 7.82
N TYR A 359 2.59 17.36 8.90
CA TYR A 359 2.46 17.86 10.26
C TYR A 359 3.80 18.37 10.75
N ALA A 360 3.80 19.55 11.39
CA ALA A 360 4.90 19.97 12.26
C ALA A 360 4.51 19.73 13.72
N LEU A 361 5.36 19.03 14.45
CA LEU A 361 5.13 18.66 15.84
C LEU A 361 6.23 19.27 16.71
N ASN A 362 5.81 19.74 17.88
CA ASN A 362 6.72 20.14 18.93
C ASN A 362 7.53 18.91 19.38
N PRO A 363 8.86 18.99 19.40
CA PRO A 363 9.70 17.82 19.63
C PRO A 363 9.66 17.31 21.09
N GLU A 364 9.29 18.16 22.03
CA GLU A 364 9.27 17.84 23.47
C GLU A 364 7.99 17.14 23.92
N ASN A 365 6.85 17.50 23.32
CA ASN A 365 5.54 16.99 23.77
C ASN A 365 4.66 16.40 22.65
N GLY A 366 5.08 16.49 21.38
CA GLY A 366 4.34 15.97 20.24
C GLY A 366 3.10 16.79 19.85
N GLU A 367 2.87 17.95 20.46
CA GLU A 367 1.75 18.83 20.08
C GLU A 367 1.95 19.37 18.67
N MET A 368 0.85 19.44 17.90
CA MET A 368 0.88 19.99 16.55
C MET A 368 1.11 21.50 16.58
N ILE A 369 2.14 21.96 15.87
CA ILE A 369 2.46 23.37 15.65
C ILE A 369 1.68 23.91 14.44
N TRP A 370 1.73 23.18 13.33
CA TRP A 370 0.99 23.47 12.11
C TRP A 370 0.72 22.20 11.30
N GLN A 371 -0.25 22.27 10.41
CA GLN A 371 -0.59 21.25 9.42
C GLN A 371 -0.61 21.88 8.02
N TYR A 372 -0.22 21.10 7.01
CA TYR A 372 -0.43 21.43 5.59
C TYR A 372 -1.10 20.26 4.87
N ASP A 373 -2.28 20.51 4.30
CA ASP A 373 -3.14 19.56 3.60
C ASP A 373 -2.92 19.62 2.08
N THR A 374 -2.29 18.57 1.56
CA THR A 374 -2.12 18.35 0.10
C THR A 374 -3.35 17.72 -0.54
N LEU A 375 -4.25 17.13 0.27
CA LEU A 375 -5.33 16.21 -0.11
C LEU A 375 -4.90 14.92 -0.81
N GLU A 376 -3.60 14.69 -0.99
CA GLU A 376 -3.07 13.56 -1.73
C GLU A 376 -2.22 12.70 -0.78
N PRO A 377 -2.42 11.37 -0.71
CA PRO A 377 -1.66 10.53 0.21
C PRO A 377 -0.15 10.75 0.10
N ILE A 378 0.56 10.93 1.22
CA ILE A 378 1.99 11.18 1.22
C ILE A 378 2.71 9.98 1.85
N ARG A 379 3.45 9.24 1.00
CA ARG A 379 4.32 8.13 1.44
C ARG A 379 5.82 8.50 1.38
N SER A 380 6.14 9.52 0.59
CA SER A 380 7.48 10.11 0.51
C SER A 380 7.91 10.67 1.87
N SER A 381 9.12 10.31 2.31
CA SER A 381 9.74 10.90 3.50
C SER A 381 10.19 12.34 3.21
N PRO A 382 9.99 13.32 4.11
CA PRO A 382 10.35 14.71 3.83
C PRO A 382 11.86 14.92 3.75
N ALA A 383 12.31 15.73 2.78
CA ALA A 383 13.69 16.22 2.69
C ALA A 383 13.73 17.71 3.00
N ILE A 384 14.70 18.16 3.81
CA ILE A 384 14.82 19.55 4.27
C ILE A 384 16.16 20.13 3.82
N ASP A 385 16.12 21.28 3.14
CA ASP A 385 17.34 22.00 2.73
C ASP A 385 17.88 22.94 3.81
N GLY A 386 19.00 23.59 3.53
CA GLY A 386 19.68 24.50 4.44
C GLY A 386 18.96 25.84 4.66
N ASN A 387 17.87 26.10 3.94
CA ASN A 387 16.94 27.21 4.20
C ASN A 387 15.71 26.77 5.01
N GLY A 388 15.58 25.47 5.30
CA GLY A 388 14.46 24.88 6.02
C GLY A 388 13.25 24.57 5.14
N VAL A 389 13.36 24.66 3.81
CA VAL A 389 12.25 24.29 2.90
C VAL A 389 12.11 22.77 2.89
N ILE A 390 10.88 22.32 3.01
CA ILE A 390 10.48 20.92 3.13
C ILE A 390 9.98 20.43 1.77
N TYR A 391 10.53 19.33 1.27
CA TYR A 391 10.14 18.70 0.01
C TYR A 391 9.50 17.33 0.25
N VAL A 392 8.33 17.08 -0.37
CA VAL A 392 7.60 15.80 -0.29
C VAL A 392 6.93 15.46 -1.63
N GLY A 393 6.96 14.18 -2.02
CA GLY A 393 6.19 13.65 -3.15
C GLY A 393 4.84 13.09 -2.72
N SER A 394 3.80 13.27 -3.54
CA SER A 394 2.44 12.78 -3.27
C SER A 394 2.04 11.57 -4.13
N GLY A 395 0.95 10.91 -3.71
CA GLY A 395 0.32 9.79 -4.42
C GLY A 395 -0.25 10.15 -5.80
N GLU A 396 -0.50 11.44 -6.08
CA GLU A 396 -0.98 11.89 -7.39
C GLU A 396 0.13 12.54 -8.22
N GLY A 397 1.39 12.22 -7.92
CA GLY A 397 2.51 12.57 -8.80
C GLY A 397 3.03 13.99 -8.66
N LYS A 398 2.69 14.72 -7.57
CA LYS A 398 3.15 16.10 -7.33
C LYS A 398 4.32 16.14 -6.35
N LEU A 399 5.33 16.94 -6.67
CA LEU A 399 6.38 17.36 -5.74
C LEU A 399 5.97 18.68 -5.09
N PHE A 400 5.81 18.69 -3.76
CA PHE A 400 5.53 19.89 -2.98
C PHE A 400 6.81 20.45 -2.37
N ALA A 401 6.90 21.78 -2.31
CA ALA A 401 7.85 22.52 -1.48
C ALA A 401 7.06 23.39 -0.49
N ILE A 402 7.33 23.22 0.80
CA ILE A 402 6.63 23.88 1.90
C ILE A 402 7.66 24.69 2.71
N ASN A 403 7.33 25.93 3.05
CA ASN A 403 8.18 26.79 3.87
C ASN A 403 8.22 26.28 5.34
N PRO A 404 9.23 26.67 6.15
CA PRO A 404 9.32 26.26 7.55
C PRO A 404 8.09 26.59 8.41
N ASP A 405 7.32 27.61 8.02
CA ASP A 405 6.11 28.07 8.69
C ASP A 405 4.83 27.31 8.27
N GLY A 406 4.97 26.28 7.44
CA GLY A 406 3.86 25.45 6.95
C GLY A 406 3.18 25.98 5.69
N THR A 407 3.56 27.15 5.18
CA THR A 407 2.93 27.71 3.97
C THR A 407 3.47 27.06 2.69
N LEU A 408 2.61 26.88 1.68
CA LEU A 408 3.04 26.40 0.36
C LEU A 408 4.05 27.36 -0.27
N ARG A 409 5.21 26.84 -0.67
CA ARG A 409 6.17 27.57 -1.48
C ARG A 409 5.85 27.42 -2.97
N TRP A 410 5.67 26.19 -3.42
CA TRP A 410 5.22 25.82 -4.77
C TRP A 410 4.91 24.32 -4.80
N ALA A 411 4.17 23.87 -5.81
CA ALA A 411 4.09 22.46 -6.17
C ALA A 411 4.38 22.26 -7.66
N TYR A 412 4.83 21.06 -8.03
CA TYR A 412 5.17 20.71 -9.40
C TYR A 412 4.58 19.35 -9.78
N GLN A 413 3.72 19.31 -10.80
CA GLN A 413 3.14 18.07 -11.31
C GLN A 413 4.19 17.30 -12.13
N CYS A 414 4.83 16.31 -11.51
CA CYS A 414 5.82 15.46 -12.17
C CYS A 414 5.13 14.43 -13.07
N ILE A 415 4.22 13.64 -12.51
CA ILE A 415 3.56 12.55 -13.23
C ILE A 415 2.15 13.00 -13.61
N THR A 416 1.78 12.87 -14.89
CA THR A 416 0.44 13.29 -15.37
C THR A 416 -0.47 12.11 -15.72
N GLU A 417 0.10 10.91 -15.83
CA GLU A 417 -0.65 9.68 -16.03
C GLU A 417 -1.38 9.30 -14.73
N VAL A 418 -2.66 8.92 -14.86
CA VAL A 418 -3.46 8.45 -13.72
C VAL A 418 -2.83 7.19 -13.12
N ARG A 419 -2.72 7.17 -11.78
CA ARG A 419 -2.20 6.08 -10.95
C ARG A 419 -0.71 5.83 -11.11
N ASN A 420 0.07 6.81 -10.69
CA ASN A 420 1.50 6.69 -10.52
C ASN A 420 1.96 7.67 -9.43
N ASP A 421 2.39 7.11 -8.32
CA ASP A 421 2.71 7.83 -7.10
C ASP A 421 4.19 8.22 -7.08
N LEU A 422 4.54 9.36 -6.48
CA LEU A 422 5.93 9.65 -6.09
C LEU A 422 6.24 9.01 -4.74
N ASN A 423 6.38 7.67 -4.71
CA ASN A 423 6.72 6.94 -3.48
C ASN A 423 8.18 7.13 -3.06
N GLY A 424 9.10 7.26 -4.04
CA GLY A 424 10.50 7.53 -3.76
C GLY A 424 10.65 8.87 -3.05
N SER A 425 11.45 8.93 -1.99
CA SER A 425 11.66 10.18 -1.25
C SER A 425 12.63 11.11 -1.99
N PRO A 426 12.44 12.45 -1.90
CA PRO A 426 13.32 13.38 -2.58
C PRO A 426 14.77 13.30 -2.12
N GLY A 427 15.69 13.32 -3.08
CA GLY A 427 17.13 13.50 -2.90
C GLY A 427 17.55 14.91 -3.28
N LEU A 428 18.42 15.53 -2.47
CA LEU A 428 18.81 16.93 -2.67
C LEU A 428 20.20 17.04 -3.31
N GLY A 429 20.28 17.61 -4.50
CA GLY A 429 21.54 17.98 -5.15
C GLY A 429 21.77 19.49 -5.14
N TYR A 430 22.98 19.95 -5.47
CA TYR A 430 23.30 21.39 -5.47
C TYR A 430 22.42 22.26 -6.39
N GLU A 431 21.88 21.67 -7.45
CA GLU A 431 21.12 22.39 -8.50
C GLU A 431 19.60 22.14 -8.44
N GLY A 432 19.13 21.17 -7.65
CA GLY A 432 17.72 20.83 -7.59
C GLY A 432 17.40 19.54 -6.84
N VAL A 433 16.11 19.20 -6.87
CA VAL A 433 15.51 18.05 -6.20
C VAL A 433 15.34 16.91 -7.20
N TYR A 434 15.71 15.70 -6.78
CA TYR A 434 15.53 14.47 -7.53
C TYR A 434 14.45 13.62 -6.86
N ILE A 435 13.49 13.11 -7.63
CA ILE A 435 12.43 12.25 -7.10
C ILE A 435 11.93 11.30 -8.19
N ALA A 436 11.42 10.14 -7.80
CA ALA A 436 10.93 9.13 -8.73
C ALA A 436 9.68 8.43 -8.19
N GLY A 437 9.02 7.66 -9.05
CA GLY A 437 7.75 7.04 -8.71
C GLY A 437 7.38 5.81 -9.54
N GLU A 438 6.16 5.33 -9.33
CA GLU A 438 5.63 4.10 -9.93
C GLU A 438 5.50 4.14 -11.46
N SER A 439 5.55 5.34 -12.06
CA SER A 439 5.58 5.48 -13.53
C SER A 439 6.89 5.01 -14.16
N GLY A 440 7.91 4.73 -13.34
CA GLY A 440 9.27 4.41 -13.76
C GLY A 440 10.07 5.64 -14.16
N GLU A 441 9.56 6.84 -13.89
CA GLU A 441 10.18 8.11 -14.23
C GLU A 441 10.98 8.67 -13.06
N ILE A 442 12.17 9.19 -13.37
CA ILE A 442 13.06 9.92 -12.48
C ILE A 442 13.00 11.38 -12.91
N PHE A 443 12.65 12.25 -11.99
CA PHE A 443 12.46 13.67 -12.21
C PHE A 443 13.58 14.45 -11.53
N PHE A 444 14.03 15.50 -12.21
CA PHE A 444 14.82 16.57 -11.62
C PHE A 444 14.04 17.87 -11.72
N VAL A 445 13.95 18.61 -10.61
CA VAL A 445 13.28 19.91 -10.53
C VAL A 445 14.20 20.92 -9.84
N PRO A 446 14.65 21.98 -10.53
CA PRO A 446 15.41 23.05 -9.87
C PRO A 446 14.58 23.73 -8.77
N TYR A 447 15.24 24.09 -7.66
CA TYR A 447 14.61 24.49 -6.39
C TYR A 447 13.57 25.62 -6.46
N ASP A 448 13.72 26.55 -7.39
CA ASP A 448 12.81 27.68 -7.58
C ASP A 448 12.31 27.78 -9.03
N TYR A 449 12.51 26.74 -9.86
CA TYR A 449 12.03 26.75 -11.24
C TYR A 449 10.54 27.09 -11.31
N PRO A 450 9.64 26.50 -10.49
CA PRO A 450 8.21 26.85 -10.50
C PRO A 450 7.94 28.34 -10.23
N LEU A 451 8.84 29.02 -9.52
CA LEU A 451 8.74 30.44 -9.19
C LEU A 451 9.36 31.37 -10.25
N SER A 452 10.21 30.84 -11.12
CA SER A 452 10.89 31.58 -12.20
C SER A 452 9.90 32.09 -13.26
N PRO A 453 10.28 33.09 -14.09
CA PRO A 453 9.44 33.55 -15.19
C PRO A 453 9.04 32.46 -16.20
N ALA A 454 9.88 31.43 -16.36
CA ALA A 454 9.59 30.29 -17.23
C ALA A 454 8.63 29.29 -16.54
N GLY A 455 8.90 28.94 -15.27
CA GLY A 455 8.05 28.02 -14.51
C GLY A 455 6.64 28.57 -14.28
N ARG A 456 6.48 29.88 -14.11
CA ARG A 456 5.16 30.56 -14.08
C ARG A 456 4.29 30.34 -15.32
N LYS A 457 4.90 29.94 -16.44
CA LYS A 457 4.19 29.63 -17.68
C LYS A 457 4.05 28.12 -17.92
N ASP A 458 4.74 27.29 -17.14
CA ASP A 458 4.66 25.84 -17.21
C ASP A 458 3.39 25.39 -16.46
N PRO A 459 2.42 24.74 -17.14
CA PRO A 459 1.16 24.33 -16.52
C PRO A 459 1.33 23.29 -15.40
N ARG A 460 2.51 22.66 -15.30
CA ARG A 460 2.86 21.77 -14.18
C ARG A 460 3.22 22.52 -12.91
N SER A 461 3.57 23.80 -13.00
CA SER A 461 3.93 24.62 -11.85
C SER A 461 2.68 25.19 -11.20
N ILE A 462 2.52 24.91 -9.91
CA ILE A 462 1.40 25.39 -9.11
C ILE A 462 1.93 26.43 -8.12
N GLN A 463 1.33 27.61 -8.19
CA GLN A 463 1.56 28.75 -7.29
C GLN A 463 0.20 29.19 -6.76
N GLY A 464 0.08 29.52 -5.48
CA GLY A 464 -1.23 29.83 -4.92
C GLY A 464 -1.22 30.07 -3.43
N PRO A 465 -2.37 30.46 -2.85
CA PRO A 465 -2.47 31.05 -1.51
C PRO A 465 -2.24 30.05 -0.37
N GLY A 466 -2.15 28.75 -0.64
CA GLY A 466 -2.05 27.71 0.39
C GLY A 466 -2.69 26.40 -0.05
N GLU A 467 -3.55 25.86 0.80
CA GLU A 467 -4.25 24.58 0.62
C GLU A 467 -5.47 24.70 -0.31
N ILE A 468 -6.01 23.57 -0.77
CA ILE A 468 -7.08 23.54 -1.77
C ILE A 468 -8.48 23.74 -1.14
N LEU A 469 -8.71 23.18 0.05
CA LEU A 469 -9.99 23.33 0.74
C LEU A 469 -10.03 24.65 1.53
N PRO A 470 -11.19 25.32 1.62
CA PRO A 470 -11.38 26.44 2.53
C PRO A 470 -11.08 26.09 3.99
N ASP A 471 -10.82 27.12 4.80
CA ASP A 471 -10.42 27.00 6.19
C ASP A 471 -11.50 26.44 7.12
N GLU A 472 -12.77 26.62 6.75
CA GLU A 472 -13.93 26.25 7.57
C GLU A 472 -14.96 25.49 6.74
N GLY A 473 -15.46 24.37 7.27
CA GLY A 473 -16.66 23.70 6.76
C GLY A 473 -16.55 22.19 6.58
N VAL A 474 -17.61 21.61 6.03
CA VAL A 474 -17.73 20.17 5.72
C VAL A 474 -17.70 19.97 4.22
N PHE A 475 -16.76 19.15 3.77
CA PHE A 475 -16.49 18.86 2.37
C PHE A 475 -16.65 17.36 2.11
N LEU A 476 -17.42 17.04 1.08
CA LEU A 476 -17.53 15.69 0.55
C LEU A 476 -16.73 15.65 -0.75
N VAL A 477 -15.51 15.13 -0.66
CA VAL A 477 -14.50 15.20 -1.72
C VAL A 477 -14.60 13.96 -2.61
N TRP A 478 -14.65 14.16 -3.93
CA TRP A 478 -14.72 13.07 -4.89
C TRP A 478 -13.46 12.22 -4.86
N THR A 479 -13.61 10.90 -4.90
CA THR A 479 -12.49 9.94 -4.94
C THR A 479 -12.44 9.25 -6.29
N GLY A 480 -11.38 9.50 -7.04
CA GLY A 480 -11.11 8.84 -8.32
C GLY A 480 -10.83 7.35 -8.17
N ARG A 481 -10.87 6.61 -9.29
CA ARG A 481 -10.70 5.15 -9.35
C ARG A 481 -9.41 4.64 -8.70
N PHE A 482 -8.39 5.49 -8.60
CA PHE A 482 -7.10 5.13 -8.03
C PHE A 482 -6.79 5.89 -6.72
N GLY A 483 -7.82 6.42 -6.05
CA GLY A 483 -7.67 7.03 -4.73
C GLY A 483 -7.46 8.54 -4.75
N GLY A 484 -7.13 9.13 -5.90
CA GLY A 484 -6.97 10.58 -6.05
C GLY A 484 -8.20 11.36 -5.60
N LEU A 485 -7.97 12.30 -4.68
CA LEU A 485 -9.02 13.13 -4.10
C LEU A 485 -9.16 14.43 -4.90
N GLN A 486 -10.38 14.72 -5.32
CA GLN A 486 -10.74 15.84 -6.17
C GLN A 486 -11.82 16.66 -5.46
N PRO A 487 -11.49 17.87 -4.96
CA PRO A 487 -12.44 18.73 -4.26
C PRO A 487 -13.67 19.05 -5.11
N GLU A 488 -13.42 19.30 -6.39
CA GLU A 488 -14.47 19.45 -7.38
C GLU A 488 -14.70 18.11 -8.10
N PRO A 489 -15.92 17.55 -8.04
CA PRO A 489 -16.26 16.35 -8.77
C PRO A 489 -16.29 16.62 -10.28
N PRO A 490 -16.19 15.57 -11.13
CA PRO A 490 -16.37 15.73 -12.57
C PRO A 490 -17.80 16.20 -12.88
N GLU A 491 -17.95 17.11 -13.86
CA GLU A 491 -19.26 17.56 -14.35
C GLU A 491 -20.05 16.46 -15.07
N GLU A 492 -19.34 15.47 -15.62
CA GLU A 492 -19.90 14.38 -16.41
C GLU A 492 -19.38 13.02 -15.91
N ILE A 493 -20.28 12.05 -15.72
CA ILE A 493 -19.92 10.66 -15.36
C ILE A 493 -20.67 9.67 -16.25
N ASP A 494 -20.06 8.52 -16.51
CA ASP A 494 -20.73 7.44 -17.24
C ASP A 494 -21.87 6.81 -16.40
N ALA A 495 -22.88 6.24 -17.06
CA ALA A 495 -24.07 5.73 -16.40
C ALA A 495 -23.82 4.50 -15.48
N ASN A 496 -22.64 3.88 -15.54
CA ASN A 496 -22.22 2.78 -14.66
C ASN A 496 -21.13 3.20 -13.66
N GLU A 497 -20.84 4.51 -13.55
CA GLU A 497 -19.81 5.03 -12.66
C GLU A 497 -20.27 5.00 -11.20
N PRO A 498 -19.50 4.37 -10.30
CA PRO A 498 -19.69 4.52 -8.86
C PRO A 498 -19.39 5.95 -8.42
N ILE A 499 -20.20 6.48 -7.49
CA ILE A 499 -19.92 7.77 -6.84
C ILE A 499 -19.23 7.47 -5.53
N VAL A 500 -17.98 7.91 -5.36
CA VAL A 500 -17.19 7.66 -4.15
C VAL A 500 -16.74 8.97 -3.55
N LEU A 501 -17.06 9.16 -2.26
CA LEU A 501 -16.87 10.41 -1.54
C LEU A 501 -16.10 10.16 -0.24
N ARG A 502 -15.17 11.07 0.07
CA ARG A 502 -14.48 11.15 1.37
C ARG A 502 -14.95 12.39 2.12
N ILE A 503 -15.28 12.24 3.41
CA ILE A 503 -15.61 13.39 4.26
C ILE A 503 -14.34 14.07 4.80
N PHE A 504 -14.35 15.40 4.74
CA PHE A 504 -13.39 16.28 5.40
C PHE A 504 -14.17 17.34 6.19
N VAL A 505 -13.71 17.60 7.41
CA VAL A 505 -14.16 18.74 8.22
C VAL A 505 -12.95 19.62 8.46
N ARG A 506 -13.08 20.91 8.18
CA ARG A 506 -12.02 21.91 8.30
C ARG A 506 -12.41 22.92 9.36
N GLU A 507 -11.48 23.20 10.27
CA GLU A 507 -11.60 24.24 11.29
C GLU A 507 -10.31 25.04 11.34
N LYS A 508 -10.39 26.37 11.17
CA LYS A 508 -9.25 27.30 11.17
C LYS A 508 -8.09 26.92 10.25
N GLY A 509 -8.39 26.25 9.14
CA GLY A 509 -7.37 25.79 8.19
C GLY A 509 -6.84 24.38 8.47
N ASP A 510 -7.24 23.72 9.56
CA ASP A 510 -6.83 22.35 9.85
C ASP A 510 -7.95 21.36 9.48
N THR A 511 -7.60 20.29 8.76
CA THR A 511 -8.52 19.14 8.67
C THR A 511 -8.63 18.45 10.03
N ILE A 512 -9.85 18.20 10.50
CA ILE A 512 -10.13 17.48 11.74
C ILE A 512 -10.49 16.02 11.42
N LEU A 513 -10.08 15.10 12.30
CA LEU A 513 -10.52 13.70 12.21
C LEU A 513 -12.05 13.65 12.32
N SER A 514 -12.69 13.18 11.26
CA SER A 514 -14.14 13.17 11.11
C SER A 514 -14.59 11.91 10.38
N SER A 515 -15.82 11.47 10.65
CA SER A 515 -16.48 10.37 9.96
C SER A 515 -17.96 10.68 9.69
N PHE A 516 -18.55 9.94 8.75
CA PHE A 516 -20.00 9.89 8.60
C PHE A 516 -20.63 9.21 9.82
N ASP A 517 -21.78 9.70 10.26
CA ASP A 517 -22.67 8.92 11.10
C ASP A 517 -23.56 8.05 10.19
N GLU A 518 -23.36 6.73 10.27
CA GLU A 518 -24.03 5.77 9.38
C GLU A 518 -25.56 5.78 9.55
N ASP A 519 -26.04 5.94 10.79
CA ASP A 519 -27.46 5.82 11.14
C ASP A 519 -28.29 7.03 10.68
N SER A 520 -27.66 8.20 10.45
CA SER A 520 -28.32 9.43 10.00
C SER A 520 -28.23 9.68 8.50
N LEU A 521 -27.51 8.83 7.74
CA LEU A 521 -27.23 9.07 6.33
C LEU A 521 -28.47 8.84 5.44
N GLU A 522 -28.96 9.92 4.84
CA GLU A 522 -30.04 9.95 3.85
C GLU A 522 -29.48 10.27 2.45
N ILE A 523 -29.84 9.45 1.46
CA ILE A 523 -29.44 9.63 0.06
C ILE A 523 -30.68 9.68 -0.81
N SER A 524 -30.79 10.71 -1.63
CA SER A 524 -31.89 10.88 -2.59
C SER A 524 -31.38 11.16 -4.00
N PHE A 525 -32.16 10.72 -4.98
CA PHE A 525 -31.86 10.85 -6.40
C PHE A 525 -32.98 11.63 -7.09
N ALA A 526 -32.60 12.67 -7.83
CA ALA A 526 -33.49 13.53 -8.59
C ALA A 526 -32.91 13.81 -9.99
N GLY A 527 -33.56 14.67 -10.75
CA GLY A 527 -33.24 14.91 -12.16
C GLY A 527 -33.96 13.95 -13.10
N ASP A 528 -33.55 13.97 -14.36
CA ASP A 528 -34.14 13.16 -15.43
C ASP A 528 -33.49 11.78 -15.53
N VAL A 529 -32.28 11.62 -14.98
CA VAL A 529 -31.60 10.34 -14.84
C VAL A 529 -31.70 9.83 -13.40
N LYS A 530 -32.09 8.56 -13.23
CA LYS A 530 -32.31 7.92 -11.93
C LYS A 530 -31.82 6.46 -11.92
N PRO A 531 -31.46 5.91 -10.75
CA PRO A 531 -31.25 4.47 -10.60
C PRO A 531 -32.45 3.65 -11.11
N GLU A 532 -32.20 2.62 -11.92
CA GLU A 532 -33.23 1.60 -12.23
C GLU A 532 -33.58 0.78 -10.97
N GLY A 533 -32.57 0.47 -10.15
CA GLY A 533 -32.70 -0.16 -8.84
C GLY A 533 -31.92 0.58 -7.76
N LYS A 534 -32.24 0.31 -6.48
CA LYS A 534 -31.55 0.95 -5.35
C LYS A 534 -30.04 0.69 -5.42
N PRO A 535 -29.19 1.72 -5.49
CA PRO A 535 -27.74 1.54 -5.46
C PRO A 535 -27.30 0.86 -4.17
N LEU A 536 -26.22 0.10 -4.26
CA LEU A 536 -25.58 -0.41 -3.07
C LEU A 536 -24.80 0.74 -2.42
N VAL A 537 -25.16 1.06 -1.19
CA VAL A 537 -24.48 2.04 -0.37
C VAL A 537 -23.47 1.28 0.49
N ALA A 538 -22.19 1.57 0.33
CA ALA A 538 -21.11 0.94 1.06
C ALA A 538 -20.31 2.01 1.80
N LEU A 539 -20.29 1.92 3.13
CA LEU A 539 -19.45 2.73 3.99
C LEU A 539 -18.21 1.91 4.39
N ALA A 540 -17.02 2.47 4.23
CA ALA A 540 -15.80 1.82 4.68
C ALA A 540 -15.79 1.68 6.22
N ALA A 541 -15.06 0.71 6.76
CA ALA A 541 -15.05 0.41 8.20
C ALA A 541 -14.58 1.60 9.08
N ASN A 542 -13.75 2.49 8.54
CA ASN A 542 -13.34 3.71 9.21
C ASN A 542 -14.37 4.85 9.12
N GLN A 543 -15.49 4.62 8.42
CA GLN A 543 -16.60 5.56 8.20
C GLN A 543 -16.21 6.87 7.51
N ARG A 544 -15.09 6.91 6.79
CA ARG A 544 -14.61 8.11 6.10
C ARG A 544 -14.88 8.11 4.60
N PHE A 545 -15.16 6.95 4.03
CA PHE A 545 -15.37 6.75 2.60
C PHE A 545 -16.75 6.13 2.34
N LEU A 546 -17.55 6.82 1.55
CA LEU A 546 -18.89 6.39 1.14
C LEU A 546 -18.89 6.10 -0.35
N SER A 547 -19.33 4.90 -0.73
CA SER A 547 -19.48 4.48 -2.13
C SER A 547 -20.96 4.23 -2.47
N LEU A 548 -21.45 4.88 -3.53
CA LEU A 548 -22.74 4.62 -4.13
C LEU A 548 -22.52 3.82 -5.41
N ILE A 549 -22.80 2.52 -5.35
CA ILE A 549 -22.44 1.56 -6.39
C ILE A 549 -23.68 1.23 -7.22
N PRO A 550 -23.75 1.65 -8.49
CA PRO A 550 -24.85 1.25 -9.37
C PRO A 550 -24.87 -0.26 -9.54
N GLN A 551 -26.03 -0.88 -9.29
CA GLN A 551 -26.24 -2.30 -9.59
C GLN A 551 -26.57 -2.51 -11.08
N GLU A 552 -27.23 -1.51 -11.67
CA GLU A 552 -27.57 -1.39 -13.09
C GLU A 552 -27.19 0.02 -13.54
N THR A 553 -27.10 0.27 -14.85
CA THR A 553 -26.84 1.61 -15.38
C THR A 553 -27.91 2.60 -14.95
N TRP A 554 -27.50 3.84 -14.64
CA TRP A 554 -28.43 4.94 -14.40
C TRP A 554 -29.35 5.13 -15.63
N SER A 555 -30.66 5.22 -15.41
CA SER A 555 -31.70 5.29 -16.46
C SER A 555 -32.26 6.68 -16.64
N GLY A 556 -32.49 7.09 -17.88
CA GLY A 556 -33.03 8.41 -18.21
C GLY A 556 -32.83 8.76 -19.69
N PRO A 557 -33.25 9.97 -20.10
CA PRO A 557 -33.02 10.46 -21.45
C PRO A 557 -31.53 10.63 -21.75
N GLU A 558 -31.15 10.44 -23.01
CA GLU A 558 -29.77 10.61 -23.48
C GLU A 558 -29.27 12.03 -23.21
N GLY A 559 -28.12 12.18 -22.53
CA GLY A 559 -27.58 13.49 -22.18
C GLY A 559 -28.25 14.14 -20.96
N GLY A 560 -29.08 13.43 -20.21
CA GLY A 560 -29.81 13.93 -19.05
C GLY A 560 -28.94 14.20 -17.80
N GLU A 561 -29.55 14.81 -16.79
CA GLU A 561 -28.90 15.15 -15.51
C GLU A 561 -29.26 14.12 -14.43
N LEU A 562 -28.25 13.62 -13.71
CA LEU A 562 -28.36 12.89 -12.45
C LEU A 562 -28.09 13.86 -11.30
N VAL A 563 -29.06 14.01 -10.40
CA VAL A 563 -28.90 14.82 -9.18
C VAL A 563 -28.87 13.89 -7.98
N VAL A 564 -27.81 13.97 -7.17
CA VAL A 564 -27.64 13.15 -5.96
C VAL A 564 -27.52 14.07 -4.76
N THR A 565 -28.44 13.97 -3.80
CA THR A 565 -28.40 14.74 -2.56
C THR A 565 -28.11 13.80 -1.39
N LEU A 566 -27.05 14.10 -0.66
CA LEU A 566 -26.65 13.42 0.56
C LEU A 566 -26.90 14.35 1.75
N LYS A 567 -27.54 13.82 2.78
CA LYS A 567 -27.80 14.51 4.04
C LYS A 567 -27.48 13.58 5.19
N GLY A 568 -26.97 14.11 6.28
CA GLY A 568 -26.76 13.36 7.51
C GLY A 568 -25.96 14.14 8.52
N ASP A 569 -25.56 13.46 9.57
CA ASP A 569 -24.70 14.01 10.62
C ASP A 569 -23.25 13.53 10.41
N TYR A 570 -22.31 14.28 10.96
CA TYR A 570 -20.91 13.89 11.01
C TYR A 570 -20.41 13.87 12.45
N LEU A 571 -19.44 13.00 12.71
CA LEU A 571 -18.88 12.78 14.03
C LEU A 571 -17.47 13.36 14.12
N LEU A 572 -17.12 13.83 15.32
CA LEU A 572 -15.82 14.35 15.72
C LEU A 572 -15.37 13.71 17.05
N ASN A 573 -14.17 14.04 17.52
CA ASN A 573 -13.66 13.64 18.85
C ASN A 573 -13.66 12.14 19.13
N HIS A 574 -13.39 11.33 18.10
CA HIS A 574 -13.37 9.88 18.23
C HIS A 574 -12.33 9.39 19.24
N SER A 575 -12.70 8.38 20.02
CA SER A 575 -11.70 7.51 20.66
C SER A 575 -11.09 6.60 19.60
N ARG A 576 -9.81 6.22 19.72
CA ARG A 576 -9.14 5.37 18.73
C ARG A 576 -8.28 4.26 19.30
N ILE A 577 -8.22 3.15 18.56
CA ILE A 577 -7.21 2.08 18.70
C ILE A 577 -6.62 1.86 17.31
N GLY A 578 -5.39 2.32 17.09
CA GLY A 578 -4.83 2.42 15.75
C GLY A 578 -5.69 3.27 14.82
N LEU A 579 -6.07 2.76 13.65
CA LEU A 579 -6.98 3.43 12.70
C LEU A 579 -8.45 3.09 12.89
N LYS A 580 -8.79 2.39 13.99
CA LYS A 580 -10.17 2.14 14.36
C LYS A 580 -10.69 3.25 15.25
N PHE A 581 -11.77 3.88 14.81
CA PHE A 581 -12.46 4.96 15.52
C PHE A 581 -13.70 4.43 16.25
N TYR A 582 -13.96 4.95 17.44
CA TYR A 582 -15.06 4.54 18.31
C TYR A 582 -15.81 5.74 18.85
N GLY A 583 -17.14 5.64 18.85
CA GLY A 583 -18.01 6.72 19.27
C GLY A 583 -17.73 8.00 18.46
N GLY A 584 -17.89 9.13 19.12
CA GLY A 584 -17.73 10.45 18.54
C GLY A 584 -18.90 11.33 18.95
N ASP A 585 -18.62 12.63 19.06
CA ASP A 585 -19.64 13.63 19.29
C ASP A 585 -20.19 14.09 17.95
N SER A 586 -21.48 14.42 17.88
CA SER A 586 -22.03 15.09 16.70
C SER A 586 -21.32 16.43 16.50
N GLY A 587 -20.62 16.56 15.37
CA GLY A 587 -20.01 17.82 14.94
C GLY A 587 -21.01 18.75 14.27
N GLY A 588 -22.15 18.22 13.83
CA GLY A 588 -23.23 18.95 13.18
C GLY A 588 -23.83 18.14 12.03
N THR A 589 -24.56 18.83 11.17
CA THR A 589 -25.23 18.24 10.01
C THR A 589 -24.61 18.74 8.71
N PHE A 590 -24.74 17.94 7.65
CA PHE A 590 -24.40 18.36 6.30
C PHE A 590 -25.54 18.02 5.33
N GLU A 591 -25.66 18.84 4.28
CA GLU A 591 -26.46 18.54 3.10
C GLU A 591 -25.66 18.98 1.86
N LYS A 592 -25.39 18.04 0.95
CA LYS A 592 -24.64 18.28 -0.28
C LYS A 592 -25.37 17.69 -1.46
N THR A 593 -25.52 18.49 -2.50
CA THR A 593 -26.13 18.08 -3.77
C THR A 593 -25.09 18.11 -4.86
N PHE A 594 -24.93 16.97 -5.53
CA PHE A 594 -24.08 16.78 -6.69
C PHE A 594 -24.94 16.69 -7.95
N ARG A 595 -24.44 17.27 -9.04
CA ARG A 595 -25.10 17.30 -10.35
C ARG A 595 -24.14 16.76 -11.37
N PHE A 596 -24.55 15.70 -12.04
CA PHE A 596 -23.75 15.06 -13.06
C PHE A 596 -24.54 15.03 -14.36
N ARG A 597 -23.91 15.48 -15.44
CA ARG A 597 -24.37 15.14 -16.78
C ARG A 597 -24.05 13.68 -17.04
N ILE A 598 -25.02 12.95 -17.58
CA ILE A 598 -24.79 11.59 -18.07
C ILE A 598 -24.67 11.66 -19.60
N PRO A 599 -23.54 11.24 -20.20
CA PRO A 599 -23.34 11.33 -21.64
C PRO A 599 -24.47 10.62 -22.40
N PRO A 600 -24.85 11.13 -23.59
CA PRO A 600 -25.71 10.38 -24.51
C PRO A 600 -25.13 9.00 -24.79
N ARG A 601 -25.98 7.98 -24.73
CA ARG A 601 -25.64 6.64 -25.20
C ARG A 601 -25.92 6.58 -26.70
N PRO A 602 -25.22 5.75 -27.48
CA PRO A 602 -25.65 5.47 -28.84
C PRO A 602 -27.10 4.99 -28.82
N ALA A 603 -27.96 5.55 -29.67
CA ALA A 603 -29.39 5.29 -29.65
C ALA A 603 -29.66 3.77 -29.57
N ARG A 604 -30.47 3.37 -28.58
CA ARG A 604 -30.88 1.97 -28.33
C ARG A 604 -31.44 1.28 -29.58
N ALA A 605 -31.86 2.05 -30.58
CA ALA A 605 -32.45 1.60 -31.84
C ALA A 605 -31.47 1.45 -33.02
N GLU A 606 -30.27 2.06 -33.02
CA GLU A 606 -29.32 1.95 -34.15
C GLU A 606 -28.18 0.95 -33.92
N GLN A 607 -27.95 0.52 -32.68
CA GLN A 607 -26.99 -0.54 -32.29
C GLN A 607 -27.57 -1.47 -31.21
N ALA A 608 -28.83 -1.84 -31.38
CA ALA A 608 -29.58 -2.65 -30.43
C ALA A 608 -28.91 -4.01 -30.11
N ALA A 609 -28.59 -4.23 -28.83
CA ALA A 609 -28.43 -5.54 -28.18
C ALA A 609 -27.31 -6.49 -28.63
N THR A 610 -26.47 -6.16 -29.62
CA THR A 610 -25.33 -7.01 -29.97
C THR A 610 -24.08 -6.61 -29.22
N LEU A 611 -23.58 -7.51 -28.39
CA LEU A 611 -22.26 -7.39 -27.77
C LEU A 611 -21.18 -7.22 -28.85
N PRO A 612 -20.22 -6.28 -28.71
CA PRO A 612 -19.12 -6.10 -29.66
C PRO A 612 -18.03 -7.18 -29.53
N TYR A 613 -18.36 -8.29 -28.87
CA TYR A 613 -17.44 -9.36 -28.51
C TYR A 613 -17.81 -10.64 -29.21
N ARG A 614 -16.79 -11.43 -29.55
CA ARG A 614 -16.97 -12.73 -30.16
C ARG A 614 -17.31 -13.76 -29.09
N ILE A 615 -18.55 -14.23 -29.11
CA ILE A 615 -19.05 -15.26 -28.18
C ILE A 615 -19.07 -16.62 -28.88
N PRO A 616 -18.44 -17.66 -28.31
CA PRO A 616 -18.37 -18.98 -28.95
C PRO A 616 -19.74 -19.69 -28.92
N LYS A 617 -20.24 -20.14 -30.08
CA LYS A 617 -21.54 -20.83 -30.20
C LYS A 617 -21.41 -22.35 -30.35
N LYS A 618 -20.25 -22.82 -30.80
CA LYS A 618 -19.89 -24.22 -30.98
C LYS A 618 -18.48 -24.48 -30.47
N ASP A 619 -18.19 -25.74 -30.16
CA ASP A 619 -16.84 -26.16 -29.78
C ASP A 619 -15.89 -25.85 -30.95
N GLY A 620 -14.79 -25.16 -30.68
CA GLY A 620 -13.85 -24.70 -31.70
C GLY A 620 -14.05 -23.25 -32.18
N ASP A 621 -15.19 -22.61 -31.90
CA ASP A 621 -15.42 -21.20 -32.28
C ASP A 621 -14.47 -20.27 -31.50
N PRO A 622 -13.62 -19.44 -32.12
CA PRO A 622 -12.77 -18.53 -31.37
C PRO A 622 -13.62 -17.50 -30.61
N ALA A 623 -13.10 -17.03 -29.48
CA ALA A 623 -13.78 -16.19 -28.52
C ALA A 623 -12.97 -14.93 -28.24
N THR A 624 -13.62 -13.87 -27.77
CA THR A 624 -12.91 -12.74 -27.18
C THR A 624 -12.35 -13.13 -25.81
N ALA A 625 -11.17 -12.60 -25.46
CA ALA A 625 -10.65 -12.61 -24.11
C ALA A 625 -10.10 -11.24 -23.71
N LEU A 626 -10.35 -10.88 -22.45
CA LEU A 626 -9.87 -9.65 -21.82
C LEU A 626 -8.73 -9.96 -20.85
N GLU A 627 -7.87 -8.97 -20.65
CA GLU A 627 -6.87 -8.95 -19.60
C GLU A 627 -7.22 -7.86 -18.59
N PHE A 628 -7.17 -8.23 -17.31
CA PHE A 628 -7.15 -7.30 -16.18
C PHE A 628 -5.77 -7.34 -15.56
N SER A 629 -5.15 -6.17 -15.45
CA SER A 629 -3.79 -6.04 -14.90
C SER A 629 -3.66 -4.75 -14.12
N ARG A 630 -2.60 -4.65 -13.33
CA ARG A 630 -2.37 -3.53 -12.43
C ARG A 630 -3.63 -3.35 -11.58
N LEU A 631 -3.87 -4.18 -10.59
CA LEU A 631 -4.99 -3.93 -9.67
C LEU A 631 -4.55 -2.92 -8.61
N ALA A 632 -5.42 -1.98 -8.25
CA ALA A 632 -5.21 -1.12 -7.09
C ALA A 632 -6.50 -1.01 -6.29
N ALA A 633 -6.37 -1.04 -4.98
CA ALA A 633 -7.43 -0.99 -3.98
C ALA A 633 -7.11 0.05 -2.88
N PRO A 634 -6.99 1.34 -3.24
CA PRO A 634 -6.49 2.37 -2.34
C PRO A 634 -7.53 2.86 -1.31
N ASN A 635 -8.79 2.43 -1.35
CA ASN A 635 -9.84 2.93 -0.45
C ASN A 635 -10.60 1.79 0.24
N PRO A 636 -10.81 1.82 1.57
CA PRO A 636 -10.10 2.71 2.51
C PRO A 636 -8.59 2.48 2.39
N THR A 637 -7.78 3.46 2.75
CA THR A 637 -6.34 3.37 2.57
C THR A 637 -5.77 2.13 3.26
N MET A 638 -5.27 1.19 2.46
CA MET A 638 -4.69 -0.07 2.91
C MET A 638 -3.16 -0.02 2.90
N LEU A 639 -2.51 -1.06 3.43
CA LEU A 639 -1.05 -1.17 3.46
C LEU A 639 -0.44 -0.98 2.04
N PRO A 640 0.54 -0.08 1.86
CA PRO A 640 1.09 0.21 0.54
C PRO A 640 1.68 -1.00 -0.18
N SER A 641 2.40 -1.90 0.48
CA SER A 641 2.95 -3.10 -0.18
C SER A 641 1.87 -3.98 -0.82
N TRP A 642 0.66 -4.01 -0.24
CA TRP A 642 -0.49 -4.71 -0.84
C TRP A 642 -0.93 -4.02 -2.12
N ASN A 643 -0.98 -2.69 -2.13
CA ASN A 643 -1.42 -1.91 -3.28
C ASN A 643 -0.36 -1.76 -4.38
N GLN A 644 0.92 -1.77 -4.01
CA GLN A 644 2.05 -1.40 -4.87
C GLN A 644 2.76 -2.59 -5.49
N ILE A 645 3.07 -3.63 -4.70
CA ILE A 645 3.76 -4.84 -5.19
C ILE A 645 2.74 -5.95 -5.40
N GLY A 646 1.83 -6.12 -4.44
CA GLY A 646 0.84 -7.19 -4.46
C GLY A 646 -0.20 -7.05 -5.58
N PHE A 647 -1.11 -6.09 -5.47
CA PHE A 647 -2.23 -5.95 -6.39
C PHE A 647 -1.72 -5.53 -7.78
N ASP A 648 -0.65 -4.72 -7.85
CA ASP A 648 -0.14 -4.24 -9.13
C ASP A 648 0.48 -5.34 -10.00
N SER A 649 1.02 -6.40 -9.39
CA SER A 649 1.65 -7.53 -10.10
C SER A 649 0.65 -8.58 -10.62
N LEU A 650 -0.63 -8.50 -10.24
CA LEU A 650 -1.63 -9.47 -10.66
C LEU A 650 -2.07 -9.26 -12.11
N HIS A 651 -2.17 -10.36 -12.84
CA HIS A 651 -2.80 -10.43 -14.16
C HIS A 651 -3.89 -11.51 -14.14
N TYR A 652 -5.06 -11.17 -14.67
CA TYR A 652 -6.18 -12.09 -14.87
C TYR A 652 -6.65 -12.07 -16.32
N LEU A 653 -6.98 -13.24 -16.83
CA LEU A 653 -7.44 -13.44 -18.20
C LEU A 653 -8.90 -13.90 -18.17
N ALA A 654 -9.78 -13.20 -18.86
CA ALA A 654 -11.22 -13.42 -18.82
C ALA A 654 -11.77 -13.73 -20.23
N GLY A 655 -12.12 -14.98 -20.47
CA GLY A 655 -12.69 -15.42 -21.75
C GLY A 655 -14.21 -15.41 -21.77
N PHE A 656 -14.80 -14.95 -22.87
CA PHE A 656 -16.25 -15.01 -23.07
C PHE A 656 -16.72 -16.44 -23.34
N VAL A 657 -17.73 -16.90 -22.60
CA VAL A 657 -18.25 -18.27 -22.70
C VAL A 657 -19.61 -18.34 -23.38
N GLU A 658 -20.60 -17.62 -22.85
CA GLU A 658 -21.94 -17.55 -23.42
C GLU A 658 -22.57 -16.18 -23.18
N SER A 659 -23.65 -15.89 -23.91
CA SER A 659 -24.36 -14.61 -23.84
C SER A 659 -25.85 -14.76 -24.06
N SER A 660 -26.63 -13.89 -23.43
CA SER A 660 -28.07 -13.75 -23.65
C SER A 660 -28.45 -12.28 -23.72
N GLY A 661 -28.88 -11.81 -24.89
CA GLY A 661 -29.15 -10.40 -25.13
C GLY A 661 -27.91 -9.54 -24.87
N ASN A 662 -28.05 -8.59 -23.93
CA ASN A 662 -26.98 -7.69 -23.51
C ASN A 662 -26.14 -8.23 -22.34
N LYS A 663 -26.29 -9.51 -21.98
CA LYS A 663 -25.56 -10.15 -20.89
C LYS A 663 -24.57 -11.19 -21.39
N ALA A 664 -23.47 -11.40 -20.68
CA ALA A 664 -22.53 -12.49 -20.95
C ALA A 664 -21.96 -13.11 -19.68
N ILE A 665 -21.42 -14.32 -19.81
CA ILE A 665 -20.64 -15.00 -18.78
C ILE A 665 -19.19 -15.06 -19.24
N LEU A 666 -18.28 -14.64 -18.36
CA LEU A 666 -16.84 -14.70 -18.55
C LEU A 666 -16.21 -15.66 -17.54
N TRP A 667 -15.30 -16.49 -18.03
CA TRP A 667 -14.47 -17.38 -17.20
C TRP A 667 -13.10 -16.76 -16.99
N VAL A 668 -12.71 -16.59 -15.73
CA VAL A 668 -11.49 -15.89 -15.34
C VAL A 668 -10.47 -16.85 -14.76
N ILE A 669 -9.23 -16.72 -15.22
CA ILE A 669 -8.07 -17.51 -14.79
C ILE A 669 -6.86 -16.60 -14.54
N PRO A 670 -5.83 -17.07 -13.80
CA PRO A 670 -4.60 -16.33 -13.57
C PRO A 670 -3.74 -16.24 -14.83
N GLY A 671 -3.11 -15.08 -14.99
CA GLY A 671 -2.05 -14.84 -15.96
C GLY A 671 -0.79 -14.31 -15.28
N LYS A 672 0.27 -14.15 -16.07
CA LYS A 672 1.51 -13.48 -15.67
C LYS A 672 2.11 -12.73 -16.85
N LEU A 673 2.71 -11.58 -16.59
CA LEU A 673 3.48 -10.86 -17.61
C LEU A 673 4.80 -11.60 -17.85
N ASP A 674 5.02 -12.04 -19.08
CA ASP A 674 6.30 -12.58 -19.51
C ASP A 674 7.30 -11.43 -19.72
N SER A 675 8.39 -11.44 -18.95
CA SER A 675 9.34 -10.31 -18.93
C SER A 675 10.19 -10.20 -20.19
N GLU A 676 10.33 -11.27 -20.98
CA GLU A 676 11.11 -11.28 -22.22
C GLU A 676 10.30 -10.76 -23.40
N THR A 677 9.04 -11.19 -23.52
CA THR A 677 8.15 -10.85 -24.63
C THR A 677 7.25 -9.66 -24.34
N GLY A 678 7.10 -9.28 -23.07
CA GLY A 678 6.17 -8.24 -22.62
C GLY A 678 4.70 -8.60 -22.81
N ARG A 679 4.38 -9.88 -23.02
CA ARG A 679 3.01 -10.38 -23.22
C ARG A 679 2.54 -11.16 -22.01
N THR A 680 1.25 -11.06 -21.71
CA THR A 680 0.65 -11.86 -20.64
C THR A 680 0.41 -13.28 -21.13
N VAL A 681 0.85 -14.27 -20.36
CA VAL A 681 0.65 -15.70 -20.59
C VAL A 681 -0.17 -16.31 -19.45
N VAL A 682 -0.77 -17.47 -19.67
CA VAL A 682 -1.49 -18.21 -18.63
C VAL A 682 -0.54 -18.67 -17.52
N GLN A 683 -1.03 -18.76 -16.28
CA GLN A 683 -0.25 -19.24 -15.14
C GLN A 683 -0.86 -20.53 -14.55
N PRO A 684 -0.53 -21.72 -15.10
CA PRO A 684 -1.14 -22.99 -14.72
C PRO A 684 -0.75 -23.50 -13.33
N ALA A 685 0.25 -22.90 -12.70
CA ALA A 685 0.65 -23.20 -11.32
C ALA A 685 -0.34 -22.63 -10.28
N LEU A 686 -1.18 -21.67 -10.66
CA LEU A 686 -2.18 -21.08 -9.78
C LEU A 686 -3.54 -21.75 -9.99
N GLU A 687 -4.28 -21.94 -8.90
CA GLU A 687 -5.58 -22.62 -8.90
C GLU A 687 -6.76 -21.65 -9.02
N ASP A 688 -6.52 -20.34 -9.12
CA ASP A 688 -7.59 -19.34 -9.12
C ASP A 688 -8.49 -19.50 -10.34
N ARG A 689 -9.78 -19.76 -10.13
CA ARG A 689 -10.81 -19.60 -11.17
C ARG A 689 -12.06 -19.00 -10.58
N PHE A 690 -12.66 -18.09 -11.33
CA PHE A 690 -13.94 -17.51 -10.95
C PHE A 690 -14.69 -17.04 -12.19
N VAL A 691 -15.95 -16.69 -11.97
CA VAL A 691 -16.88 -16.32 -13.04
C VAL A 691 -17.24 -14.85 -12.87
N LEU A 692 -17.35 -14.12 -13.98
CA LEU A 692 -17.92 -12.79 -14.02
C LEU A 692 -19.16 -12.80 -14.90
N GLU A 693 -20.26 -12.29 -14.39
CA GLU A 693 -21.44 -11.94 -15.17
C GLU A 693 -21.26 -10.52 -15.71
N MET A 694 -21.60 -10.31 -16.98
CA MET A 694 -21.50 -9.02 -17.65
C MET A 694 -22.89 -8.48 -17.96
N ASP A 695 -23.13 -7.20 -17.66
CA ASP A 695 -24.17 -6.39 -18.28
C ASP A 695 -23.54 -5.36 -19.21
N TYR A 696 -24.03 -5.30 -20.45
CA TYR A 696 -23.62 -4.34 -21.47
C TYR A 696 -24.74 -3.36 -21.79
N ASP A 697 -24.40 -2.08 -21.88
CA ASP A 697 -25.35 -1.02 -22.24
C ASP A 697 -24.66 0.06 -23.09
N GLY A 698 -24.78 -0.08 -24.42
CA GLY A 698 -24.35 0.96 -25.36
C GLY A 698 -22.87 1.36 -25.25
N GLY A 699 -21.99 0.42 -24.92
CA GLY A 699 -20.56 0.65 -24.67
C GLY A 699 -20.18 0.58 -23.19
N LEU A 700 -21.13 0.76 -22.27
CA LEU A 700 -20.86 0.62 -20.83
C LEU A 700 -20.84 -0.86 -20.45
N ILE A 701 -19.82 -1.26 -19.70
CA ILE A 701 -19.60 -2.65 -19.28
C ILE A 701 -19.59 -2.72 -17.76
N SER A 702 -20.39 -3.63 -17.24
CA SER A 702 -20.55 -3.92 -15.82
C SER A 702 -20.29 -5.39 -15.59
N LEU A 703 -19.09 -5.76 -15.15
CA LEU A 703 -18.76 -7.13 -14.77
C LEU A 703 -18.97 -7.31 -13.28
N HIS A 704 -19.54 -8.42 -12.84
CA HIS A 704 -19.76 -8.66 -11.42
C HIS A 704 -19.78 -10.14 -11.05
N ASN A 705 -19.47 -10.41 -9.78
CA ASN A 705 -19.70 -11.68 -9.12
C ASN A 705 -20.18 -11.39 -7.70
N TYR A 706 -21.39 -11.85 -7.37
CA TYR A 706 -21.99 -11.68 -6.05
C TYR A 706 -22.12 -12.99 -5.28
N ASN A 707 -21.45 -14.04 -5.75
CA ASN A 707 -21.23 -15.28 -5.01
C ASN A 707 -19.83 -15.26 -4.41
N PRO A 708 -19.63 -15.79 -3.19
CA PRO A 708 -18.32 -15.84 -2.58
C PRO A 708 -17.29 -16.61 -3.42
N PHE A 709 -16.10 -16.05 -3.60
CA PHE A 709 -14.96 -16.68 -4.26
C PHE A 709 -13.64 -16.24 -3.61
N ILE A 710 -12.54 -16.88 -3.97
CA ILE A 710 -11.20 -16.61 -3.42
C ILE A 710 -10.25 -16.25 -4.56
N LEU A 711 -9.40 -15.26 -4.32
CA LEU A 711 -8.23 -14.96 -5.16
C LEU A 711 -6.96 -15.23 -4.36
N THR A 712 -6.00 -15.94 -4.94
CA THR A 712 -4.66 -16.13 -4.37
C THR A 712 -3.81 -14.88 -4.60
N PHE A 713 -3.18 -14.40 -3.54
CA PHE A 713 -2.33 -13.21 -3.54
C PHE A 713 -0.85 -13.59 -3.34
N ILE A 714 0.03 -13.13 -4.23
CA ILE A 714 1.50 -13.29 -4.20
C ILE A 714 1.93 -14.71 -3.72
N GLY A 715 1.30 -15.76 -4.25
CA GLY A 715 1.64 -17.16 -3.96
C GLY A 715 1.60 -17.60 -2.48
N SER A 716 1.10 -16.77 -1.56
CA SER A 716 1.32 -16.94 -0.11
C SER A 716 0.05 -16.86 0.75
N TRP A 717 -1.07 -16.28 0.26
CA TRP A 717 -2.33 -16.23 1.03
C TRP A 717 -3.59 -15.96 0.19
N ASP A 718 -4.75 -16.31 0.76
CA ASP A 718 -6.07 -16.26 0.12
C ASP A 718 -6.85 -14.99 0.48
N MET A 719 -7.46 -14.35 -0.52
CA MET A 719 -8.36 -13.21 -0.34
C MET A 719 -9.81 -13.58 -0.69
N PRO A 720 -10.69 -13.77 0.30
CA PRO A 720 -12.08 -14.14 0.09
C PRO A 720 -12.93 -12.92 -0.23
N PHE A 721 -13.53 -12.91 -1.42
CA PHE A 721 -14.47 -11.89 -1.87
C PHE A 721 -15.91 -12.40 -1.72
N GLY A 722 -16.78 -11.60 -1.12
CA GLY A 722 -18.22 -11.85 -1.08
C GLY A 722 -18.98 -11.13 -2.20
N LYS A 723 -18.49 -9.97 -2.63
CA LYS A 723 -19.01 -9.21 -3.78
C LYS A 723 -17.87 -8.59 -4.55
N TYR A 724 -18.00 -8.55 -5.87
CA TYR A 724 -16.98 -8.01 -6.76
C TYR A 724 -17.63 -7.40 -7.99
N ARG A 725 -17.23 -6.19 -8.37
CA ARG A 725 -17.78 -5.45 -9.50
C ARG A 725 -16.72 -4.61 -10.20
N ILE A 726 -16.61 -4.75 -11.52
CA ILE A 726 -15.77 -3.95 -12.39
C ILE A 726 -16.67 -3.13 -13.33
N SER A 727 -16.48 -1.81 -13.38
CA SER A 727 -17.18 -0.91 -14.30
C SER A 727 -16.21 -0.26 -15.28
N THR A 728 -16.47 -0.38 -16.57
CA THR A 728 -15.67 0.29 -17.62
C THR A 728 -16.52 0.72 -18.82
N LYS A 729 -15.86 1.29 -19.83
CA LYS A 729 -16.43 1.75 -21.10
C LYS A 729 -15.63 1.16 -22.24
N ALA A 730 -16.33 0.66 -23.25
CA ALA A 730 -15.78 0.15 -24.48
C ALA A 730 -16.38 0.88 -25.67
N ASP A 731 -15.63 0.90 -26.77
CA ASP A 731 -16.15 1.31 -28.07
C ASP A 731 -17.30 0.37 -28.47
N PRO A 732 -18.50 0.89 -28.77
CA PRO A 732 -19.65 0.05 -29.09
C PRO A 732 -19.52 -0.79 -30.36
N LYS A 733 -18.57 -0.46 -31.25
CA LYS A 733 -18.34 -1.16 -32.52
C LYS A 733 -17.20 -2.17 -32.41
N THR A 734 -16.08 -1.76 -31.81
CA THR A 734 -14.88 -2.59 -31.77
C THR A 734 -14.84 -3.46 -30.51
N GLY A 735 -15.40 -2.98 -29.39
CA GLY A 735 -15.25 -3.59 -28.07
C GLY A 735 -13.95 -3.18 -27.35
N GLU A 736 -13.16 -2.30 -27.95
CA GLU A 736 -11.92 -1.82 -27.33
C GLU A 736 -12.23 -1.02 -26.07
N ILE A 737 -11.55 -1.34 -24.97
CA ILE A 737 -11.72 -0.63 -23.69
C ILE A 737 -11.17 0.80 -23.83
N GLN A 738 -12.01 1.79 -23.56
CA GLN A 738 -11.71 3.22 -23.72
C GLN A 738 -11.28 3.89 -22.41
N ARG A 739 -11.34 3.17 -21.28
CA ARG A 739 -11.13 3.74 -19.95
C ARG A 739 -10.61 2.70 -18.96
N LYS A 740 -9.68 3.09 -18.07
CA LYS A 740 -9.31 2.27 -16.91
C LYS A 740 -10.56 1.93 -16.09
N ALA A 741 -10.66 0.69 -15.63
CA ALA A 741 -11.87 0.20 -15.00
C ALA A 741 -11.91 0.59 -13.51
N ALA A 742 -13.11 0.84 -12.99
CA ALA A 742 -13.37 1.01 -11.57
C ALA A 742 -13.66 -0.36 -10.93
N LEU A 743 -13.07 -0.65 -9.78
CA LEU A 743 -13.32 -1.83 -8.97
C LEU A 743 -14.09 -1.46 -7.70
N ASN A 744 -15.15 -2.19 -7.41
CA ASN A 744 -15.78 -2.22 -6.08
C ASN A 744 -15.84 -3.65 -5.59
N ALA A 745 -15.41 -3.89 -4.36
CA ALA A 745 -15.38 -5.23 -3.78
C ALA A 745 -15.76 -5.22 -2.30
N MET A 746 -16.35 -6.32 -1.84
CA MET A 746 -16.55 -6.63 -0.44
C MET A 746 -15.73 -7.87 -0.11
N VAL A 747 -14.77 -7.71 0.78
CA VAL A 747 -13.90 -8.78 1.27
C VAL A 747 -14.49 -9.33 2.57
N LEU A 748 -14.46 -10.66 2.71
CA LEU A 748 -14.84 -11.36 3.93
C LEU A 748 -13.63 -11.38 4.88
N GLY A 749 -13.41 -10.28 5.59
CA GLY A 749 -12.20 -10.05 6.38
C GLY A 749 -12.01 -11.05 7.54
N ASP A 750 -13.09 -11.60 8.09
CA ASP A 750 -13.00 -12.64 9.13
C ASP A 750 -12.49 -13.99 8.61
N ASP A 751 -12.65 -14.25 7.31
CA ASP A 751 -12.18 -15.47 6.63
C ASP A 751 -10.74 -15.35 6.11
N LEU A 752 -10.10 -14.19 6.33
CA LEU A 752 -8.73 -13.93 5.90
C LEU A 752 -7.73 -14.53 6.90
N GLU A 753 -7.16 -15.69 6.55
CA GLU A 753 -6.37 -16.55 7.45
C GLU A 753 -5.19 -15.83 8.13
N PHE A 754 -4.39 -15.06 7.35
CA PHE A 754 -3.17 -14.43 7.85
C PHE A 754 -3.45 -13.06 8.50
N TYR A 755 -4.14 -12.15 7.80
CA TYR A 755 -4.27 -10.74 8.22
C TYR A 755 -5.63 -10.36 8.80
N GLY A 756 -6.65 -11.22 8.75
CA GLY A 756 -8.04 -10.81 9.01
C GLY A 756 -8.25 -10.18 10.38
N LYS A 757 -7.71 -10.84 11.41
CA LYS A 757 -7.74 -10.34 12.79
C LYS A 757 -7.00 -9.01 12.94
N PHE A 758 -5.85 -8.87 12.27
CA PHE A 758 -5.07 -7.63 12.30
C PHE A 758 -5.85 -6.48 11.65
N LEU A 759 -6.40 -6.67 10.45
CA LEU A 759 -7.22 -5.67 9.76
C LEU A 759 -8.44 -5.24 10.57
N LYS A 760 -9.07 -6.18 11.26
CA LYS A 760 -10.20 -5.93 12.16
C LYS A 760 -9.80 -5.12 13.41
N ILE A 761 -8.63 -5.38 13.97
CA ILE A 761 -8.08 -4.58 15.09
C ILE A 761 -7.70 -3.18 14.61
N MET A 762 -7.15 -3.06 13.40
CA MET A 762 -6.73 -1.79 12.80
C MET A 762 -7.90 -0.95 12.28
N GLY A 763 -9.13 -1.47 12.23
CA GLY A 763 -10.31 -0.72 11.79
C GLY A 763 -10.50 -0.66 10.28
N LEU A 764 -9.81 -1.53 9.52
CA LEU A 764 -10.00 -1.68 8.07
C LEU A 764 -11.10 -2.67 7.73
N THR A 765 -11.42 -3.58 8.64
CA THR A 765 -12.57 -4.49 8.56
C THR A 765 -13.59 -4.09 9.61
N ASP A 766 -14.87 -4.03 9.22
CA ASP A 766 -15.94 -3.76 10.15
C ASP A 766 -16.00 -4.84 11.23
N PHE A 767 -16.16 -4.41 12.48
CA PHE A 767 -15.98 -5.31 13.61
C PHE A 767 -17.13 -6.30 13.76
N TRP A 768 -18.35 -5.88 13.42
CA TRP A 768 -19.56 -6.64 13.68
C TRP A 768 -19.90 -7.57 12.53
N THR A 769 -19.74 -7.09 11.31
CA THR A 769 -20.04 -7.85 10.09
C THR A 769 -18.83 -8.64 9.58
N GLY A 770 -17.61 -8.24 9.95
CA GLY A 770 -16.39 -8.84 9.38
C GLY A 770 -16.16 -8.45 7.91
N HIS A 771 -16.92 -7.48 7.38
CA HIS A 771 -16.79 -7.05 5.99
C HIS A 771 -15.78 -5.91 5.84
N MET A 772 -15.05 -5.93 4.72
CA MET A 772 -14.20 -4.82 4.29
C MET A 772 -14.62 -4.40 2.89
N TRP A 773 -15.18 -3.20 2.79
CA TRP A 773 -15.53 -2.57 1.51
C TRP A 773 -14.31 -1.91 0.91
N VAL A 774 -14.05 -2.17 -0.36
CA VAL A 774 -12.88 -1.67 -1.08
C VAL A 774 -13.32 -1.03 -2.39
N TYR A 775 -12.78 0.15 -2.66
CA TYR A 775 -12.89 0.84 -3.94
C TYR A 775 -11.52 1.07 -4.54
N GLY A 776 -11.42 0.84 -5.85
CA GLY A 776 -10.18 1.00 -6.57
C GLY A 776 -10.36 0.92 -8.08
N GLY A 777 -9.31 0.48 -8.76
CA GLY A 777 -9.28 0.50 -10.21
C GLY A 777 -8.26 -0.46 -10.79
N MET A 778 -8.36 -0.70 -12.08
CA MET A 778 -7.47 -1.60 -12.81
C MET A 778 -7.33 -1.21 -14.27
N ASN A 779 -6.29 -1.72 -14.93
CA ASN A 779 -6.28 -1.78 -16.37
C ASN A 779 -7.22 -2.88 -16.83
N ALA A 780 -7.94 -2.62 -17.92
CA ALA A 780 -8.76 -3.59 -18.61
C ALA A 780 -8.52 -3.40 -20.11
N GLY A 781 -8.33 -4.48 -20.84
CA GLY A 781 -8.07 -4.44 -22.26
C GLY A 781 -8.21 -5.80 -22.90
N TYR A 782 -7.94 -5.89 -24.19
CA TYR A 782 -7.83 -7.18 -24.85
C TYR A 782 -6.61 -7.94 -24.34
N TRP A 783 -6.78 -9.24 -24.09
CA TRP A 783 -5.63 -10.11 -23.88
C TRP A 783 -4.91 -10.33 -25.21
N ASN A 784 -3.68 -9.81 -25.33
CA ASN A 784 -2.91 -9.84 -26.57
C ASN A 784 -3.70 -9.28 -27.78
N THR A 785 -4.08 -10.14 -28.73
CA THR A 785 -4.86 -9.76 -29.93
C THR A 785 -6.37 -9.70 -29.68
N GLY A 786 -6.82 -10.00 -28.45
CA GLY A 786 -8.23 -9.97 -28.05
C GLY A 786 -9.06 -11.15 -28.50
N ILE A 787 -8.67 -11.84 -29.57
CA ILE A 787 -9.31 -13.08 -30.02
C ILE A 787 -8.42 -14.27 -29.68
N VAL A 788 -8.97 -15.20 -28.93
CA VAL A 788 -8.38 -16.50 -28.60
C VAL A 788 -9.10 -17.60 -29.35
N SER A 789 -8.36 -18.59 -29.83
CA SER A 789 -8.93 -19.76 -30.53
C SER A 789 -8.95 -20.96 -29.60
N ALA A 790 -9.87 -21.90 -29.87
CA ALA A 790 -9.85 -23.18 -29.20
C ALA A 790 -8.48 -23.85 -29.39
N PRO A 791 -7.99 -24.59 -28.39
CA PRO A 791 -6.94 -25.58 -28.60
C PRO A 791 -7.34 -26.58 -29.69
N ASP A 792 -6.36 -27.28 -30.30
CA ASP A 792 -6.65 -28.27 -31.35
C ASP A 792 -7.68 -29.30 -30.84
N PRO A 793 -8.83 -29.49 -31.51
CA PRO A 793 -9.82 -30.49 -31.11
C PRO A 793 -9.23 -31.90 -30.93
N ALA A 794 -8.18 -32.24 -31.68
CA ALA A 794 -7.47 -33.51 -31.53
C ALA A 794 -6.66 -33.61 -30.21
N GLU A 795 -6.36 -32.49 -29.57
CA GLU A 795 -5.72 -32.41 -28.26
C GLU A 795 -6.76 -32.34 -27.13
N VAL A 796 -7.95 -31.78 -27.37
CA VAL A 796 -9.07 -31.80 -26.41
C VAL A 796 -9.58 -33.23 -26.20
N GLY A 797 -9.72 -34.01 -27.28
CA GLY A 797 -10.32 -35.34 -27.23
C GLY A 797 -11.85 -35.32 -27.13
N THR A 798 -12.44 -36.46 -26.81
CA THR A 798 -13.90 -36.59 -26.61
C THR A 798 -14.25 -36.36 -25.15
N VAL A 799 -15.13 -35.39 -24.88
CA VAL A 799 -15.56 -35.03 -23.53
C VAL A 799 -17.00 -35.46 -23.28
N SER A 800 -17.26 -36.11 -22.15
CA SER A 800 -18.62 -36.43 -21.67
C SER A 800 -18.83 -35.95 -20.24
N PHE A 801 -20.02 -35.45 -19.93
CA PHE A 801 -20.35 -34.92 -18.61
C PHE A 801 -21.27 -35.88 -17.85
N ARG A 802 -21.06 -36.02 -16.54
CA ARG A 802 -21.95 -36.78 -15.65
C ARG A 802 -21.98 -36.20 -14.24
N LEU A 803 -23.03 -36.56 -13.49
CA LEU A 803 -23.14 -36.27 -12.06
C LEU A 803 -22.67 -37.50 -11.26
N GLU A 804 -21.86 -37.29 -10.23
CA GLU A 804 -21.34 -38.33 -9.35
C GLU A 804 -21.27 -37.79 -7.92
N ASP A 805 -22.14 -38.24 -7.01
CA ASP A 805 -22.06 -37.96 -5.56
C ASP A 805 -21.76 -36.50 -5.18
N GLY A 806 -22.50 -35.54 -5.73
CA GLY A 806 -22.29 -34.12 -5.46
C GLY A 806 -21.12 -33.48 -6.23
N LEU A 807 -20.61 -34.18 -7.24
CA LEU A 807 -19.61 -33.70 -8.20
C LEU A 807 -20.24 -33.65 -9.59
N VAL A 808 -19.87 -32.62 -10.35
CA VAL A 808 -19.97 -32.67 -11.81
C VAL A 808 -18.62 -33.08 -12.38
N VAL A 809 -18.62 -34.11 -13.23
CA VAL A 809 -17.42 -34.69 -13.81
C VAL A 809 -17.45 -34.54 -15.31
N ALA A 810 -16.37 -34.04 -15.89
CA ALA A 810 -16.05 -34.21 -17.31
C ALA A 810 -15.05 -35.35 -17.45
N ASP A 811 -15.41 -36.40 -18.18
CA ASP A 811 -14.52 -37.48 -18.58
C ASP A 811 -13.95 -37.19 -19.96
N ILE A 812 -12.63 -37.28 -20.11
CA ILE A 812 -11.90 -36.96 -21.33
C ILE A 812 -11.27 -38.23 -21.89
N LYS A 813 -11.58 -38.56 -23.14
CA LYS A 813 -11.02 -39.72 -23.86
C LYS A 813 -10.19 -39.28 -25.06
N GLY A 814 -8.94 -39.74 -25.11
CA GLY A 814 -8.02 -39.45 -26.20
C GLY A 814 -7.50 -38.01 -26.23
N GLY A 815 -7.70 -37.25 -25.14
CA GLY A 815 -7.10 -35.93 -24.97
C GLY A 815 -5.58 -36.02 -24.78
N LYS A 816 -4.88 -34.96 -25.15
CA LYS A 816 -3.41 -34.87 -25.13
C LYS A 816 -2.86 -33.77 -24.24
N PHE A 817 -3.71 -32.88 -23.73
CA PHE A 817 -3.25 -31.87 -22.79
C PHE A 817 -2.71 -32.51 -21.51
N LYS A 818 -1.64 -31.92 -20.96
CA LYS A 818 -1.04 -32.38 -19.71
C LYS A 818 -1.27 -31.40 -18.58
N LYS A 819 -1.24 -31.94 -17.36
CA LYS A 819 -1.28 -31.13 -16.15
C LYS A 819 -0.07 -30.18 -16.11
N GLY A 820 -0.31 -28.91 -15.76
CA GLY A 820 0.72 -27.89 -15.67
C GLY A 820 1.02 -27.13 -16.97
N GLU A 821 0.45 -27.54 -18.10
CA GLU A 821 0.55 -26.79 -19.37
C GLU A 821 -0.59 -25.77 -19.52
N HIS A 822 -1.78 -26.09 -18.99
CA HIS A 822 -3.00 -25.30 -19.10
C HIS A 822 -3.75 -25.22 -17.76
N VAL A 823 -4.64 -24.24 -17.65
CA VAL A 823 -5.63 -24.15 -16.56
C VAL A 823 -6.90 -24.89 -16.98
N PHE A 824 -7.23 -25.99 -16.32
CA PHE A 824 -8.45 -26.76 -16.62
C PHE A 824 -9.57 -26.47 -15.63
N GLY A 825 -10.81 -26.38 -16.10
CA GLY A 825 -11.95 -26.13 -15.23
C GLY A 825 -13.27 -26.68 -15.75
N LEU A 826 -14.30 -26.51 -14.92
CA LEU A 826 -15.69 -26.71 -15.29
C LEU A 826 -16.47 -25.45 -14.94
N LEU A 827 -17.27 -24.95 -15.89
CA LEU A 827 -18.24 -23.90 -15.66
C LEU A 827 -19.64 -24.50 -15.83
N LEU A 828 -20.51 -24.23 -14.85
CA LEU A 828 -21.89 -24.68 -14.84
C LEU A 828 -22.80 -23.47 -14.94
N VAL A 829 -23.78 -23.53 -15.84
CA VAL A 829 -24.78 -22.48 -16.02
C VAL A 829 -26.17 -23.08 -15.92
N ASP A 830 -26.99 -22.53 -15.04
CA ASP A 830 -28.40 -22.88 -14.93
C ASP A 830 -29.10 -22.61 -16.27
N ALA A 831 -29.67 -23.66 -16.86
CA ALA A 831 -30.26 -23.55 -18.18
C ALA A 831 -31.47 -22.61 -18.22
N SER A 832 -32.18 -22.49 -17.09
CA SER A 832 -33.42 -21.73 -16.95
C SER A 832 -33.17 -20.24 -16.73
N THR A 833 -32.21 -19.89 -15.87
CA THR A 833 -31.90 -18.49 -15.52
C THR A 833 -30.79 -17.92 -16.38
N GLY A 834 -29.95 -18.77 -16.98
CA GLY A 834 -28.73 -18.35 -17.68
C GLY A 834 -27.67 -17.78 -16.75
N ARG A 835 -27.73 -18.08 -15.44
CA ARG A 835 -26.76 -17.62 -14.45
C ARG A 835 -25.76 -18.73 -14.09
N PRO A 836 -24.51 -18.38 -13.76
CA PRO A 836 -23.55 -19.35 -13.24
C PRO A 836 -24.09 -20.05 -11.99
N VAL A 837 -23.97 -21.37 -11.94
CA VAL A 837 -24.32 -22.15 -10.74
C VAL A 837 -23.29 -21.84 -9.66
N GLN A 838 -23.72 -21.66 -8.41
CA GLN A 838 -22.80 -21.45 -7.30
C GLN A 838 -22.00 -22.73 -7.00
N ALA A 839 -20.69 -22.67 -7.21
CA ALA A 839 -19.78 -23.78 -6.95
C ALA A 839 -18.39 -23.27 -6.51
N LYS A 840 -17.55 -24.18 -5.99
CA LYS A 840 -16.19 -23.86 -5.55
C LYS A 840 -15.21 -23.85 -6.74
N TYR A 841 -15.37 -22.88 -7.64
CA TYR A 841 -14.61 -22.83 -8.90
C TYR A 841 -13.09 -22.68 -8.75
N ALA A 842 -12.63 -22.00 -7.70
CA ALA A 842 -11.19 -21.82 -7.44
C ALA A 842 -10.53 -23.16 -7.01
N ARG A 843 -10.68 -23.54 -5.74
CA ARG A 843 -9.97 -24.69 -5.15
C ARG A 843 -10.77 -26.00 -5.07
N GLY A 844 -11.98 -26.03 -5.61
CA GLY A 844 -12.78 -27.26 -5.62
C GLY A 844 -12.38 -28.22 -6.73
N ILE A 845 -11.73 -27.75 -7.80
CA ILE A 845 -11.62 -28.51 -9.04
C ILE A 845 -10.48 -29.53 -8.98
N GLU A 846 -10.82 -30.81 -9.08
CA GLU A 846 -9.84 -31.90 -9.19
C GLU A 846 -9.52 -32.17 -10.66
N VAL A 847 -8.23 -32.18 -11.02
CA VAL A 847 -7.74 -32.50 -12.37
C VAL A 847 -6.94 -33.79 -12.31
N LEU A 848 -7.45 -34.85 -12.96
CA LEU A 848 -6.86 -36.18 -13.01
C LEU A 848 -6.23 -36.45 -14.37
N GLY A 849 -5.13 -37.21 -14.36
CA GLY A 849 -4.45 -37.66 -15.56
C GLY A 849 -4.08 -39.13 -15.53
N ASP A 850 -3.71 -39.67 -16.69
CA ASP A 850 -3.15 -41.01 -16.82
C ASP A 850 -1.67 -41.08 -16.39
N GLU A 851 -1.05 -42.26 -16.49
CA GLU A 851 0.37 -42.45 -16.17
C GLU A 851 1.32 -41.59 -17.03
N SER A 852 0.86 -41.13 -18.21
CA SER A 852 1.61 -40.24 -19.10
C SER A 852 1.36 -38.76 -18.80
N GLY A 853 0.52 -38.45 -17.81
CA GLY A 853 0.15 -37.10 -17.41
C GLY A 853 -0.93 -36.44 -18.27
N HIS A 854 -1.52 -37.15 -19.24
CA HIS A 854 -2.61 -36.61 -20.05
C HIS A 854 -3.89 -36.54 -19.24
N ILE A 855 -4.64 -35.44 -19.37
CA ILE A 855 -5.88 -35.24 -18.60
C ILE A 855 -6.94 -36.27 -19.01
N THR A 856 -7.46 -36.99 -18.01
CA THR A 856 -8.52 -38.00 -18.17
C THR A 856 -9.84 -37.57 -17.55
N SER A 857 -9.80 -36.70 -16.53
CA SER A 857 -11.01 -36.22 -15.88
C SER A 857 -10.81 -34.88 -15.19
N VAL A 858 -11.85 -34.05 -15.20
CA VAL A 858 -11.95 -32.83 -14.38
C VAL A 858 -13.24 -32.90 -13.57
N LYS A 859 -13.15 -32.66 -12.26
CA LYS A 859 -14.29 -32.76 -11.34
C LYS A 859 -14.51 -31.45 -10.60
N LEU A 860 -15.76 -31.02 -10.48
CA LEU A 860 -16.18 -29.83 -9.76
C LEU A 860 -17.18 -30.21 -8.65
N PRO A 861 -16.84 -29.97 -7.37
CA PRO A 861 -17.77 -30.09 -6.27
C PRO A 861 -18.86 -29.03 -6.34
N VAL A 862 -20.11 -29.48 -6.23
CA VAL A 862 -21.29 -28.63 -6.15
C VAL A 862 -21.88 -28.76 -4.75
N SER A 863 -21.90 -27.64 -4.01
CA SER A 863 -22.28 -27.61 -2.59
C SER A 863 -23.76 -27.33 -2.35
N GLN A 864 -24.56 -27.19 -3.41
CA GLN A 864 -25.99 -26.88 -3.36
C GLN A 864 -26.77 -27.81 -4.28
N GLU A 865 -28.09 -27.83 -4.09
CA GLU A 865 -29.00 -28.54 -4.99
C GLU A 865 -28.86 -27.99 -6.41
N MET A 866 -28.55 -28.88 -7.34
CA MET A 866 -28.33 -28.51 -8.73
C MET A 866 -29.64 -28.10 -9.39
N PRO A 867 -29.63 -27.07 -10.27
CA PRO A 867 -30.79 -26.76 -11.11
C PRO A 867 -31.24 -27.98 -11.92
N ALA A 868 -32.53 -28.04 -12.25
CA ALA A 868 -33.14 -29.15 -12.99
C ALA A 868 -32.42 -29.46 -14.31
N GLU A 869 -31.94 -28.42 -15.00
CA GLU A 869 -31.12 -28.55 -16.20
C GLU A 869 -29.95 -27.56 -16.13
N VAL A 870 -28.75 -28.05 -16.40
CA VAL A 870 -27.50 -27.28 -16.33
C VAL A 870 -26.71 -27.47 -17.61
N ARG A 871 -26.27 -26.36 -18.21
CA ARG A 871 -25.25 -26.35 -19.26
C ARG A 871 -23.88 -26.47 -18.61
N ALA A 872 -23.12 -27.48 -18.99
CA ALA A 872 -21.77 -27.73 -18.48
C ALA A 872 -20.74 -27.43 -19.58
N TYR A 873 -19.69 -26.71 -19.20
CA TYR A 873 -18.59 -26.34 -20.08
C TYR A 873 -17.27 -26.86 -19.51
N TYR A 874 -16.54 -27.65 -20.31
CA TYR A 874 -15.15 -28.01 -20.02
C TYR A 874 -14.25 -26.87 -20.49
N MET A 875 -13.59 -26.23 -19.53
CA MET A 875 -12.75 -25.06 -19.75
C MET A 875 -11.29 -25.49 -19.88
N VAL A 876 -10.62 -25.00 -20.93
CA VAL A 876 -9.16 -25.06 -21.09
C VAL A 876 -8.68 -23.62 -21.25
N ASP A 877 -7.86 -23.16 -20.32
CA ASP A 877 -7.50 -21.77 -20.12
C ASP A 877 -8.73 -20.86 -20.02
N THR A 878 -8.85 -19.86 -20.90
CA THR A 878 -10.02 -18.96 -20.99
C THR A 878 -11.15 -19.52 -21.87
N TYR A 879 -10.98 -20.71 -22.44
CA TYR A 879 -11.76 -21.17 -23.59
C TYR A 879 -12.71 -22.35 -23.24
N PRO A 880 -13.99 -22.32 -23.65
CA PRO A 880 -14.91 -23.46 -23.49
C PRO A 880 -14.64 -24.53 -24.55
N ALA A 881 -13.74 -25.47 -24.23
CA ALA A 881 -13.25 -26.50 -25.16
C ALA A 881 -14.31 -27.54 -25.55
N ALA A 882 -15.24 -27.86 -24.64
CA ALA A 882 -16.39 -28.72 -24.94
C ALA A 882 -17.61 -28.32 -24.11
N ARG A 883 -18.82 -28.61 -24.62
CA ARG A 883 -20.09 -28.30 -23.95
C ARG A 883 -21.00 -29.52 -23.83
N GLY A 884 -21.83 -29.54 -22.79
CA GLY A 884 -22.84 -30.58 -22.55
C GLY A 884 -24.03 -30.06 -21.75
N VAL A 885 -25.05 -30.90 -21.61
CA VAL A 885 -26.23 -30.62 -20.79
C VAL A 885 -26.40 -31.75 -19.78
N LEU A 886 -26.54 -31.39 -18.52
CA LEU A 886 -26.84 -32.28 -17.41
C LEU A 886 -28.25 -32.01 -16.92
N LYS A 887 -28.99 -33.07 -16.60
CA LYS A 887 -30.28 -32.98 -15.92
C LYS A 887 -30.11 -33.51 -14.52
N ALA A 888 -30.50 -32.71 -13.52
CA ALA A 888 -30.62 -33.21 -12.16
C ALA A 888 -31.83 -34.16 -12.13
N ASN A 889 -31.62 -35.39 -11.64
CA ASN A 889 -32.70 -36.37 -11.47
C ASN A 889 -33.54 -36.07 -10.24
#